data_AF-A0A9W4UZ33-F1
#
_entry.id   AF-A0A9W4UZ33-F1
#
_cell.length_a   1.000
_cell.length_b   1.000
_cell.length_c   1.000
_cell.angle_alpha   90.00
_cell.angle_beta   90.00
_cell.angle_gamma   90.00
#
_symmetry.space_group_name_H-M   'P 1'
#
loop_
_entity.id
_entity.type
_entity.pdbx_description
1 polymer ?
#
loop_
_entity_poly.entity_id
_entity_poly.type
_entity_poly.pdbx_seq_one_letter_code
_entity_poly.pdbx_strand_id
1 'polypeptide(L)'
;MLLQRLVLTDFGVYGGRNEFDLSVEEGRPVVLFGGKNGAGKTTLFESVPLCLYGRDSMEPRPTKKQYRDRIRRMFHVYRGTSRRAEEASVSLEFLYHTGGTTTSCRITRMWHNDADVTESLSVSKKGQADDGYTALDGTEQQAWQAFVDRLFPRSITKLFFLDGEKIHEIAEMGGEGSHIKSSFDALLGIDVVEQLYDDIGLHMLRNSGGDTGKIEADLEAKREDKRRAEEKMAEYAEKAARLTKEISGLRVQAESDEEKFLKLGGRFASDRAGLLGERASLESRRDDIGRRIKEACAGPLPLLLVPRQLEKVRERLVQDRLCSADAAKREVQLEAYRRLGDAVKRGIAKYDGGIRDDVSGVLERAQKRLLREATGPAKPAYNFSMRDMERMIRYIDDVKGYDMSGVRGLSREYDEIQDRLEKVKSALDASPQEDEISPILSRITRANREIGEMENGLQRLEDLAAQERSMISMLNVQMRQCLAGRKLDKRRLAGLEIAPSVQDALGEYSRRLRMRKVKQLEANIMDSLRMLFHKKCLVEDIRIDPETFGITLYREGGETLDRDTMSNGEIQTYVTGIAWGLAKTSGRALPFMIDTPLARLDEDHRMNVLEGFYPHASHQIIILSTNSEIVGQYHEKIEPYLARSMLARYDAASGRAVTEEGYFGMEARKREVG
;
A
#
# COMPACT_ATOMS: atom_id res chain seq x y z
N MET A 1 -37.77 -13.60 -14.40
CA MET A 1 -37.12 -14.45 -15.40
C MET A 1 -36.89 -15.80 -14.80
N LEU A 2 -37.39 -16.86 -15.43
CA LEU A 2 -37.17 -18.25 -15.03
C LEU A 2 -36.63 -19.01 -16.23
N LEU A 3 -35.42 -19.53 -16.12
CA LEU A 3 -34.81 -20.39 -17.13
C LEU A 3 -35.61 -21.69 -17.25
N GLN A 4 -35.93 -22.12 -18.45
CA GLN A 4 -36.72 -23.33 -18.71
C GLN A 4 -35.85 -24.42 -19.32
N ARG A 5 -35.06 -24.06 -20.33
CA ARG A 5 -34.26 -25.01 -21.08
C ARG A 5 -32.96 -24.36 -21.56
N LEU A 6 -31.87 -25.10 -21.44
CA LEU A 6 -30.60 -24.77 -22.06
C LEU A 6 -30.26 -25.87 -23.07
N VAL A 7 -29.84 -25.49 -24.27
CA VAL A 7 -29.42 -26.43 -25.33
C VAL A 7 -28.03 -26.05 -25.79
N LEU A 8 -27.09 -26.99 -25.72
CA LEU A 8 -25.72 -26.85 -26.19
C LEU A 8 -25.53 -27.76 -27.40
N THR A 9 -25.11 -27.21 -28.54
CA THR A 9 -24.78 -28.00 -29.72
C THR A 9 -23.31 -27.82 -30.06
N ASP A 10 -22.54 -28.91 -30.00
CA ASP A 10 -21.11 -28.96 -30.32
C ASP A 10 -20.28 -27.88 -29.60
N PHE A 11 -20.62 -27.62 -28.34
CA PHE A 11 -20.05 -26.56 -27.51
C PHE A 11 -19.26 -27.13 -26.33
N GLY A 12 -17.95 -26.91 -26.33
CA GLY A 12 -16.98 -27.36 -25.35
C GLY A 12 -16.89 -28.88 -25.30
N VAL A 13 -17.12 -29.44 -24.11
CA VAL A 13 -17.14 -30.90 -23.90
C VAL A 13 -18.43 -31.57 -24.37
N TYR A 14 -19.47 -30.80 -24.71
CA TYR A 14 -20.77 -31.29 -25.15
C TYR A 14 -20.78 -31.42 -26.68
N GLY A 15 -20.57 -32.64 -27.18
CA GLY A 15 -20.65 -32.97 -28.61
C GLY A 15 -22.06 -33.35 -29.05
N GLY A 16 -22.48 -32.89 -30.23
CA GLY A 16 -23.86 -32.97 -30.72
C GLY A 16 -24.82 -32.09 -29.91
N ARG A 17 -26.13 -32.32 -30.06
CA ARG A 17 -27.19 -31.59 -29.35
C ARG A 17 -27.42 -32.15 -27.95
N ASN A 18 -27.22 -31.33 -26.93
CA ASN A 18 -27.37 -31.65 -25.51
C ASN A 18 -28.40 -30.71 -24.88
N GLU A 19 -29.42 -31.27 -24.21
CA GLU A 19 -30.51 -30.51 -23.63
C GLU A 19 -30.55 -30.63 -22.12
N PHE A 20 -30.79 -29.50 -21.44
CA PHE A 20 -30.88 -29.39 -20.00
C PHE A 20 -32.21 -28.78 -19.61
N ASP A 21 -33.02 -29.52 -18.85
CA ASP A 21 -34.25 -29.01 -18.26
C ASP A 21 -33.91 -28.24 -16.97
N LEU A 22 -34.20 -26.94 -16.99
CA LEU A 22 -33.95 -26.02 -15.89
C LEU A 22 -35.26 -25.60 -15.20
N SER A 23 -36.40 -26.18 -15.58
CA SER A 23 -37.71 -25.84 -15.01
C SER A 23 -37.77 -26.10 -13.50
N VAL A 24 -38.49 -25.23 -12.78
CA VAL A 24 -38.71 -25.29 -11.33
C VAL A 24 -40.18 -25.39 -11.00
N GLU A 25 -40.50 -25.88 -9.80
CA GLU A 25 -41.85 -26.07 -9.29
C GLU A 25 -42.09 -25.18 -8.06
N GLU A 26 -43.35 -24.90 -7.73
CA GLU A 26 -43.68 -24.10 -6.55
C GLU A 26 -43.18 -24.78 -5.26
N GLY A 27 -42.48 -24.03 -4.42
CA GLY A 27 -41.81 -24.56 -3.22
C GLY A 27 -40.52 -25.35 -3.49
N ARG A 28 -40.15 -25.56 -4.76
CA ARG A 28 -38.92 -26.27 -5.16
C ARG A 28 -38.09 -25.44 -6.16
N PRO A 29 -37.39 -24.41 -5.68
CA PRO A 29 -36.67 -23.49 -6.55
C PRO A 29 -35.33 -24.03 -7.05
N VAL A 30 -34.85 -25.19 -6.59
CA VAL A 30 -33.46 -25.63 -6.82
C VAL A 30 -33.35 -26.64 -7.97
N VAL A 31 -32.44 -26.38 -8.89
CA VAL A 31 -31.96 -27.31 -9.92
C VAL A 31 -30.52 -27.69 -9.59
N LEU A 32 -30.27 -28.98 -9.35
CA LEU A 32 -28.96 -29.49 -8.97
C LEU A 32 -28.29 -30.20 -10.14
N PHE A 33 -27.08 -29.78 -10.48
CA PHE A 33 -26.28 -30.36 -11.54
C PHE A 33 -24.96 -30.88 -10.97
N GLY A 34 -24.83 -32.21 -10.91
CA GLY A 34 -23.64 -32.90 -10.47
C GLY A 34 -22.67 -33.17 -11.62
N GLY A 35 -21.38 -33.08 -11.35
CA GLY A 35 -20.37 -33.56 -12.29
C GLY A 35 -18.99 -33.62 -11.66
N LYS A 36 -18.17 -34.60 -12.02
CA LYS A 36 -16.75 -34.60 -11.64
C LYS A 36 -16.00 -33.46 -12.35
N ASN A 37 -14.77 -33.17 -11.93
CA ASN A 37 -13.94 -32.19 -12.62
C ASN A 37 -13.71 -32.62 -14.08
N GLY A 38 -13.85 -31.69 -15.01
CA GLY A 38 -13.80 -31.99 -16.45
C GLY A 38 -15.09 -32.56 -17.06
N ALA A 39 -16.16 -32.79 -16.28
CA ALA A 39 -17.43 -33.31 -16.80
C ALA A 39 -18.29 -32.26 -17.55
N GLY A 40 -17.88 -30.98 -17.58
CA GLY A 40 -18.58 -29.92 -18.30
C GLY A 40 -19.40 -28.93 -17.47
N LYS A 41 -19.26 -28.93 -16.14
CA LYS A 41 -19.94 -27.97 -15.23
C LYS A 41 -19.65 -26.52 -15.61
N THR A 42 -18.38 -26.14 -15.66
CA THR A 42 -17.94 -24.79 -16.02
C THR A 42 -18.33 -24.42 -17.46
N THR A 43 -18.33 -25.38 -18.39
CA THR A 43 -18.84 -25.16 -19.76
C THR A 43 -20.33 -24.81 -19.76
N LEU A 44 -21.13 -25.48 -18.93
CA LEU A 44 -22.56 -25.20 -18.76
C LEU A 44 -22.74 -23.83 -18.07
N PHE A 45 -21.97 -23.54 -17.02
CA PHE A 45 -21.95 -22.25 -16.33
C PHE A 45 -21.68 -21.07 -17.28
N GLU A 46 -20.58 -21.12 -18.04
CA GLU A 46 -20.18 -20.04 -18.93
C GLU A 46 -21.12 -19.86 -20.13
N SER A 47 -21.86 -20.90 -20.52
CA SER A 47 -22.74 -20.87 -21.69
C SER A 47 -23.93 -19.91 -21.53
N VAL A 48 -24.50 -19.79 -20.33
CA VAL A 48 -25.67 -18.94 -20.05
C VAL A 48 -25.35 -17.45 -20.23
N PRO A 49 -24.36 -16.85 -19.54
CA PRO A 49 -24.01 -15.45 -19.74
C PRO A 49 -23.46 -15.20 -21.16
N LEU A 50 -22.77 -16.16 -21.77
CA LEU A 50 -22.32 -16.06 -23.16
C LEU A 50 -23.50 -15.99 -24.14
N CYS A 51 -24.56 -16.78 -23.92
CA CYS A 51 -25.77 -16.73 -24.74
C CYS A 51 -26.43 -15.33 -24.65
N LEU A 52 -26.57 -14.81 -23.44
CA LEU A 52 -27.22 -13.51 -23.17
C LEU A 52 -26.44 -12.31 -23.72
N TYR A 53 -25.12 -12.26 -23.50
CA TYR A 53 -24.33 -11.04 -23.76
C TYR A 53 -23.21 -11.21 -24.81
N GLY A 54 -22.94 -12.43 -25.26
CA GLY A 54 -21.88 -12.71 -26.24
C GLY A 54 -20.51 -12.24 -25.75
N ARG A 55 -19.78 -11.52 -26.60
CA ARG A 55 -18.46 -10.95 -26.27
C ARG A 55 -18.46 -10.10 -25.00
N ASP A 56 -19.58 -9.47 -24.66
CA ASP A 56 -19.70 -8.58 -23.52
C ASP A 56 -19.98 -9.32 -22.20
N SER A 57 -20.08 -10.65 -22.23
CA SER A 57 -20.14 -11.49 -21.03
C SER A 57 -18.77 -11.69 -20.37
N MET A 58 -17.69 -11.23 -20.99
CA MET A 58 -16.30 -11.52 -20.59
C MET A 58 -15.60 -10.26 -20.08
N GLU A 59 -14.92 -10.37 -18.94
CA GLU A 59 -14.14 -9.28 -18.34
C GLU A 59 -12.70 -9.72 -18.05
N PRO A 60 -11.67 -8.91 -18.41
CA PRO A 60 -11.78 -7.67 -19.17
C PRO A 60 -12.29 -7.93 -20.59
N ARG A 61 -12.99 -6.94 -21.18
CA ARG A 61 -13.64 -7.10 -22.50
C ARG A 61 -12.59 -7.47 -23.55
N PRO A 62 -12.60 -8.70 -24.09
CA PRO A 62 -11.56 -9.16 -25.01
C PRO A 62 -11.64 -8.38 -26.32
N THR A 63 -10.52 -8.18 -27.01
CA THR A 63 -10.53 -7.69 -28.41
C THR A 63 -11.32 -8.65 -29.32
N LYS A 64 -11.79 -8.18 -30.49
CA LYS A 64 -12.52 -9.05 -31.45
C LYS A 64 -11.73 -10.32 -31.79
N LYS A 65 -10.41 -10.20 -31.95
CA LYS A 65 -9.51 -11.32 -32.21
C LYS A 65 -9.45 -12.31 -31.04
N GLN A 66 -9.21 -11.81 -29.82
CA GLN A 66 -9.17 -12.65 -28.61
C GLN A 66 -10.49 -13.39 -28.37
N TYR A 67 -11.62 -12.72 -28.60
CA TYR A 67 -12.94 -13.34 -28.50
C TYR A 67 -13.11 -14.48 -29.51
N ARG A 68 -12.80 -14.24 -30.79
CA ARG A 68 -12.85 -15.27 -31.84
C ARG A 68 -11.95 -16.45 -31.52
N ASP A 69 -10.73 -16.21 -31.05
CA ASP A 69 -9.77 -17.25 -30.66
C ASP A 69 -10.25 -18.08 -29.46
N ARG A 70 -11.00 -17.45 -28.53
CA ARG A 70 -11.61 -18.15 -27.39
C ARG A 70 -12.81 -18.97 -27.83
N ILE A 71 -13.73 -18.41 -28.63
CA ILE A 71 -14.87 -19.16 -29.17
C ILE A 71 -14.40 -20.31 -30.06
N ARG A 72 -13.37 -20.12 -30.90
CA ARG A 72 -12.76 -21.18 -31.70
C ARG A 72 -12.29 -22.35 -30.83
N ARG A 73 -11.78 -22.08 -29.63
CA ARG A 73 -11.39 -23.11 -28.65
C ARG A 73 -12.59 -23.84 -28.04
N MET A 74 -13.75 -23.20 -27.98
CA MET A 74 -15.00 -23.77 -27.47
C MET A 74 -15.74 -24.66 -28.48
N PHE A 75 -15.34 -24.74 -29.76
CA PHE A 75 -15.93 -25.75 -30.66
C PHE A 75 -15.52 -27.15 -30.20
N HIS A 76 -16.49 -28.07 -30.17
CA HIS A 76 -16.24 -29.47 -29.85
C HIS A 76 -15.19 -30.07 -30.79
N VAL A 77 -14.30 -30.90 -30.22
CA VAL A 77 -13.25 -31.60 -30.96
C VAL A 77 -13.60 -33.08 -31.00
N TYR A 78 -13.79 -33.62 -32.20
CA TYR A 78 -14.15 -35.02 -32.36
C TYR A 78 -12.96 -35.93 -32.02
N ARG A 79 -13.21 -36.91 -31.13
CA ARG A 79 -12.19 -37.83 -30.62
C ARG A 79 -11.41 -38.50 -31.76
N GLY A 80 -10.09 -38.59 -31.60
CA GLY A 80 -9.20 -39.22 -32.59
C GLY A 80 -8.91 -38.36 -33.82
N THR A 81 -9.39 -37.11 -33.85
CA THR A 81 -9.11 -36.14 -34.92
C THR A 81 -8.68 -34.80 -34.35
N SER A 82 -8.02 -33.97 -35.17
CA SER A 82 -7.83 -32.54 -34.89
C SER A 82 -8.98 -31.68 -35.43
N ARG A 83 -10.07 -32.30 -35.90
CA ARG A 83 -11.20 -31.61 -36.55
C ARG A 83 -12.14 -31.08 -35.47
N ARG A 84 -12.38 -29.77 -35.53
CA ARG A 84 -13.41 -29.07 -34.75
C ARG A 84 -14.74 -29.13 -35.47
N ALA A 85 -15.83 -29.04 -34.73
CA ALA A 85 -17.15 -28.83 -35.32
C ALA A 85 -17.15 -27.59 -36.25
N GLU A 86 -17.98 -27.66 -37.30
CA GLU A 86 -18.15 -26.57 -38.26
C GLU A 86 -19.03 -25.47 -37.66
N GLU A 87 -19.93 -25.84 -36.75
CA GLU A 87 -20.88 -24.93 -36.11
C GLU A 87 -20.99 -25.28 -34.63
N ALA A 88 -21.22 -24.27 -33.80
CA ALA A 88 -21.53 -24.44 -32.38
C ALA A 88 -22.65 -23.48 -32.01
N SER A 89 -23.56 -23.89 -31.13
CA SER A 89 -24.64 -23.01 -30.66
C SER A 89 -25.01 -23.22 -29.21
N VAL A 90 -25.48 -22.13 -28.60
CA VAL A 90 -26.08 -22.12 -27.27
C VAL A 90 -27.47 -21.50 -27.39
N SER A 91 -28.48 -22.26 -27.01
CA SER A 91 -29.88 -21.81 -26.96
C SER A 91 -30.40 -21.79 -25.53
N LEU A 92 -31.03 -20.69 -25.14
CA LEU A 92 -31.61 -20.48 -23.82
C LEU A 92 -33.09 -20.12 -23.95
N GLU A 93 -33.94 -20.91 -23.31
CA GLU A 93 -35.36 -20.65 -23.15
C GLU A 93 -35.65 -20.14 -21.74
N PHE A 94 -36.44 -19.07 -21.63
CA PHE A 94 -36.85 -18.55 -20.33
C PHE A 94 -38.22 -17.88 -20.39
N LEU A 95 -38.88 -17.87 -19.24
CA LEU A 95 -40.12 -17.14 -19.00
C LEU A 95 -39.82 -15.79 -18.38
N TYR A 96 -40.51 -14.76 -18.82
CA TYR A 96 -40.51 -13.45 -18.15
C TYR A 96 -41.94 -12.92 -18.01
N HIS A 97 -42.15 -12.11 -16.96
CA HIS A 97 -43.44 -11.52 -16.66
C HIS A 97 -43.39 -10.02 -16.96
N THR A 98 -44.20 -9.56 -17.90
CA THR A 98 -44.34 -8.14 -18.24
C THR A 98 -45.83 -7.80 -18.37
N GLY A 99 -46.27 -6.73 -17.68
CA GLY A 99 -47.64 -6.23 -17.80
C GLY A 99 -48.73 -7.23 -17.39
N GLY A 100 -48.44 -8.15 -16.46
CA GLY A 100 -49.39 -9.18 -16.01
C GLY A 100 -49.49 -10.42 -16.93
N THR A 101 -48.72 -10.46 -18.02
CA THR A 101 -48.64 -11.62 -18.91
C THR A 101 -47.30 -12.34 -18.79
N THR A 102 -47.33 -13.67 -18.82
CA THR A 102 -46.14 -14.52 -18.85
C THR A 102 -45.82 -14.86 -20.29
N THR A 103 -44.62 -14.51 -20.74
CA THR A 103 -44.17 -14.76 -22.12
C THR A 103 -42.94 -15.65 -22.11
N SER A 104 -42.92 -16.64 -23.00
CA SER A 104 -41.75 -17.50 -23.24
C SER A 104 -40.89 -16.93 -24.36
N CYS A 105 -39.58 -16.84 -24.12
CA CYS A 105 -38.59 -16.38 -25.07
C CYS A 105 -37.52 -17.45 -25.26
N ARG A 106 -37.05 -17.61 -26.50
CA ARG A 106 -35.89 -18.42 -26.85
C ARG A 106 -34.84 -17.52 -27.52
N ILE A 107 -33.65 -17.51 -26.95
CA ILE A 107 -32.45 -16.90 -27.56
C ILE A 107 -31.58 -18.04 -28.08
N THR A 108 -31.08 -17.92 -29.30
CA THR A 108 -30.06 -18.82 -29.82
C THR A 108 -28.91 -17.99 -30.36
N ARG A 109 -27.72 -18.21 -29.80
CA ARG A 109 -26.46 -17.64 -30.28
C ARG A 109 -25.65 -18.76 -30.93
N MET A 110 -25.17 -18.52 -32.14
CA MET A 110 -24.53 -19.52 -32.98
C MET A 110 -23.24 -18.96 -33.57
N TRP A 111 -22.25 -19.84 -33.73
CA TRP A 111 -20.96 -19.53 -34.29
C TRP A 111 -20.61 -20.51 -35.40
N HIS A 112 -20.08 -20.01 -36.52
CA HIS A 112 -19.53 -20.84 -37.60
C HIS A 112 -18.00 -20.78 -37.58
N ASN A 113 -17.38 -21.94 -37.77
CA ASN A 113 -15.93 -22.14 -37.73
C ASN A 113 -15.30 -21.89 -39.11
N ASP A 114 -15.53 -20.70 -39.66
CA ASP A 114 -14.88 -20.25 -40.89
C ASP A 114 -13.44 -19.78 -40.62
N ALA A 115 -12.75 -19.26 -41.65
CA ALA A 115 -11.43 -18.62 -41.51
C ALA A 115 -11.45 -17.51 -40.43
N ASP A 116 -12.55 -16.77 -40.37
CA ASP A 116 -12.91 -15.85 -39.30
C ASP A 116 -14.19 -16.34 -38.63
N VAL A 117 -14.16 -16.64 -37.32
CA VAL A 117 -15.37 -17.09 -36.60
C VAL A 117 -16.46 -16.01 -36.70
N THR A 118 -17.57 -16.36 -37.36
CA THR A 118 -18.75 -15.52 -37.51
C THR A 118 -19.76 -15.86 -36.41
N GLU A 119 -20.47 -14.85 -35.93
CA GLU A 119 -21.42 -14.96 -34.82
C GLU A 119 -22.79 -14.46 -35.29
N SER A 120 -23.83 -15.23 -35.01
CA SER A 120 -25.23 -14.88 -35.27
C SER A 120 -26.07 -14.99 -34.00
N LEU A 121 -27.00 -14.04 -33.84
CA LEU A 121 -27.97 -14.02 -32.74
C LEU A 121 -29.37 -14.12 -33.33
N SER A 122 -30.17 -15.03 -32.79
CA SER A 122 -31.59 -15.15 -33.11
C SER A 122 -32.41 -15.15 -31.84
N VAL A 123 -33.55 -14.46 -31.89
CA VAL A 123 -34.45 -14.31 -30.75
C VAL A 123 -35.86 -14.58 -31.25
N SER A 124 -36.59 -15.38 -30.51
CA SER A 124 -37.97 -15.74 -30.84
C SER A 124 -38.84 -15.76 -29.60
N LYS A 125 -40.10 -15.37 -29.75
CA LYS A 125 -41.10 -15.37 -28.68
C LYS A 125 -42.19 -16.38 -29.01
N LYS A 126 -42.70 -17.07 -28.00
CA LYS A 126 -43.88 -17.93 -28.15
C LYS A 126 -45.13 -17.05 -28.19
N GLY A 127 -45.95 -17.16 -29.23
CA GLY A 127 -47.20 -16.41 -29.36
C GLY A 127 -48.24 -16.84 -28.32
N GLN A 128 -49.15 -15.94 -27.92
CA GLN A 128 -50.25 -16.29 -27.00
C GLN A 128 -51.35 -17.17 -27.64
N ALA A 129 -51.39 -17.27 -28.97
CA ALA A 129 -52.42 -17.99 -29.73
C ALA A 129 -51.88 -19.14 -30.59
N ASP A 130 -50.56 -19.35 -30.63
CA ASP A 130 -49.92 -20.36 -31.50
C ASP A 130 -48.77 -21.05 -30.75
N ASP A 131 -48.65 -22.37 -30.89
CA ASP A 131 -47.62 -23.16 -30.18
C ASP A 131 -46.20 -22.96 -30.74
N GLY A 132 -46.10 -22.22 -31.85
CA GLY A 132 -44.85 -21.87 -32.53
C GLY A 132 -44.09 -20.68 -31.92
N TYR A 133 -42.78 -20.66 -32.17
CA TYR A 133 -41.91 -19.52 -31.86
C TYR A 133 -41.86 -18.58 -33.08
N THR A 134 -42.27 -17.33 -32.90
CA THR A 134 -42.15 -16.29 -33.93
C THR A 134 -40.81 -15.57 -33.78
N ALA A 135 -40.02 -15.53 -34.85
CA ALA A 135 -38.76 -14.79 -34.87
C ALA A 135 -39.03 -13.28 -34.81
N LEU A 136 -38.22 -12.57 -34.03
CA LEU A 136 -38.24 -11.10 -33.99
C LEU A 136 -37.51 -10.53 -35.22
N ASP A 137 -38.04 -9.44 -35.79
CA ASP A 137 -37.47 -8.79 -36.97
C ASP A 137 -36.11 -8.12 -36.67
N GLY A 138 -35.33 -7.75 -37.71
CA GLY A 138 -33.97 -7.19 -37.55
C GLY A 138 -33.87 -5.91 -36.72
N THR A 139 -34.90 -5.06 -36.72
CA THR A 139 -35.04 -3.89 -35.84
C THR A 139 -35.34 -4.29 -34.39
N GLU A 140 -36.12 -5.34 -34.20
CA GLU A 140 -36.47 -5.87 -32.87
C GLU A 140 -35.31 -6.63 -32.23
N GLN A 141 -34.41 -7.25 -33.02
CA GLN A 141 -33.17 -7.84 -32.52
C GLN A 141 -32.19 -6.79 -31.94
N GLN A 142 -32.14 -5.58 -32.48
CA GLN A 142 -31.33 -4.50 -31.89
C GLN A 142 -31.96 -3.99 -30.59
N ALA A 143 -33.28 -3.86 -30.56
CA ALA A 143 -34.03 -3.52 -29.34
C ALA A 143 -33.94 -4.63 -28.27
N TRP A 144 -33.71 -5.88 -28.68
CA TRP A 144 -33.59 -7.02 -27.78
C TRP A 144 -32.41 -6.89 -26.82
N GLN A 145 -31.24 -6.48 -27.30
CA GLN A 145 -30.06 -6.37 -26.42
C GLN A 145 -30.31 -5.35 -25.31
N ALA A 146 -30.96 -4.21 -25.64
CA ALA A 146 -31.41 -3.23 -24.66
C ALA A 146 -32.48 -3.78 -23.71
N PHE A 147 -33.39 -4.64 -24.21
CA PHE A 147 -34.37 -5.33 -23.37
C PHE A 147 -33.71 -6.31 -22.37
N VAL A 148 -32.74 -7.11 -22.82
CA VAL A 148 -31.98 -8.01 -21.93
C VAL A 148 -31.19 -7.21 -20.91
N ASP A 149 -30.52 -6.13 -21.32
CA ASP A 149 -29.75 -5.28 -20.41
C ASP A 149 -30.66 -4.58 -19.38
N ARG A 150 -31.91 -4.26 -19.74
CA ARG A 150 -32.91 -3.75 -18.80
C ARG A 150 -33.42 -4.82 -17.84
N LEU A 151 -33.65 -6.03 -18.34
CA LEU A 151 -34.23 -7.12 -17.57
C LEU A 151 -33.20 -7.72 -16.61
N PHE A 152 -31.97 -7.93 -17.07
CA PHE A 152 -30.83 -8.43 -16.34
C PHE A 152 -29.56 -7.66 -16.77
N PRO A 153 -29.20 -6.56 -16.07
CA PRO A 153 -28.01 -5.78 -16.41
C PRO A 153 -26.71 -6.58 -16.31
N ARG A 154 -25.78 -6.39 -17.25
CA ARG A 154 -24.52 -7.18 -17.37
C ARG A 154 -23.62 -7.15 -16.15
N SER A 155 -23.54 -5.98 -15.56
CA SER A 155 -22.68 -5.59 -14.45
C SER A 155 -23.07 -6.21 -13.11
N ILE A 156 -24.32 -6.65 -12.96
CA ILE A 156 -24.78 -7.40 -11.79
C ILE A 156 -24.73 -8.91 -12.05
N THR A 157 -24.55 -9.36 -13.30
CA THR A 157 -24.54 -10.77 -13.68
C THR A 157 -23.54 -11.55 -12.83
N LYS A 158 -22.40 -10.95 -12.48
CA LYS A 158 -21.38 -11.55 -11.60
C LYS A 158 -21.86 -11.83 -10.17
N LEU A 159 -22.88 -11.12 -9.69
CA LEU A 159 -23.45 -11.31 -8.35
C LEU A 159 -24.49 -12.45 -8.33
N PHE A 160 -25.16 -12.70 -9.46
CA PHE A 160 -26.19 -13.74 -9.60
C PHE A 160 -25.65 -15.04 -10.22
N PHE A 161 -24.61 -14.94 -11.05
CA PHE A 161 -23.84 -16.07 -11.59
C PHE A 161 -22.49 -16.11 -10.89
N LEU A 162 -22.44 -16.85 -9.78
CA LEU A 162 -21.30 -16.95 -8.90
C LEU A 162 -20.41 -18.13 -9.29
N ASP A 163 -19.13 -17.85 -9.50
CA ASP A 163 -18.09 -18.85 -9.72
C ASP A 163 -17.20 -18.88 -8.48
N GLY A 164 -17.06 -20.04 -7.83
CA GLY A 164 -16.30 -20.21 -6.59
C GLY A 164 -14.85 -19.68 -6.64
N GLU A 165 -14.26 -19.56 -7.83
CA GLU A 165 -12.92 -18.96 -8.01
C GLU A 165 -12.95 -17.43 -8.14
N LYS A 166 -14.00 -16.86 -8.76
CA LYS A 166 -14.15 -15.41 -9.01
C LYS A 166 -14.76 -14.62 -7.85
N ILE A 167 -15.25 -15.30 -6.82
CA ILE A 167 -15.80 -14.67 -5.60
C ILE A 167 -14.78 -13.76 -4.90
N HIS A 168 -13.48 -14.10 -4.97
CA HIS A 168 -12.42 -13.28 -4.37
C HIS A 168 -12.23 -11.95 -5.12
N GLU A 169 -12.30 -11.97 -6.46
CA GLU A 169 -12.22 -10.76 -7.29
C GLU A 169 -13.37 -9.78 -6.96
N ILE A 170 -14.58 -10.30 -6.71
CA ILE A 170 -15.75 -9.47 -6.34
C ILE A 170 -15.55 -8.80 -4.98
N ALA A 171 -14.85 -9.44 -4.04
CA ALA A 171 -14.58 -8.89 -2.72
C ALA A 171 -13.53 -7.76 -2.74
N GLU A 172 -12.53 -7.88 -3.62
CA GLU A 172 -11.49 -6.86 -3.87
C GLU A 172 -12.01 -5.65 -4.67
N MET A 173 -13.09 -5.79 -5.44
CA MET A 173 -13.72 -4.75 -6.28
C MET A 173 -14.34 -3.56 -5.53
N GLY A 174 -14.02 -3.36 -4.25
CA GLY A 174 -14.46 -2.19 -3.46
C GLY A 174 -14.01 -0.81 -3.99
N GLY A 175 -13.33 -0.74 -5.15
CA GLY A 175 -12.78 0.48 -5.74
C GLY A 175 -13.33 0.90 -7.11
N GLU A 176 -14.21 0.15 -7.78
CA GLU A 176 -14.74 0.52 -9.12
C GLU A 176 -16.15 1.13 -9.06
N GLY A 177 -16.27 2.30 -8.42
CA GLY A 177 -17.55 2.93 -8.09
C GLY A 177 -18.43 3.43 -9.25
N SER A 178 -17.95 3.48 -10.50
CA SER A 178 -18.74 4.04 -11.62
C SER A 178 -19.56 3.00 -12.40
N HIS A 179 -18.99 1.82 -12.71
CA HIS A 179 -19.69 0.76 -13.44
C HIS A 179 -20.70 0.02 -12.56
N ILE A 180 -20.47 -0.03 -11.25
CA ILE A 180 -21.37 -0.65 -10.28
C ILE A 180 -22.61 0.26 -10.06
N LYS A 181 -22.43 1.58 -9.98
CA LYS A 181 -23.53 2.54 -9.73
C LYS A 181 -24.69 2.43 -10.73
N SER A 182 -24.41 2.54 -12.03
CA SER A 182 -25.44 2.50 -13.08
C SER A 182 -26.28 1.22 -13.07
N SER A 183 -25.67 0.16 -12.54
CA SER A 183 -26.20 -1.20 -12.51
C SER A 183 -27.08 -1.43 -11.30
N PHE A 184 -26.69 -0.85 -10.17
CA PHE A 184 -27.50 -0.76 -8.97
C PHE A 184 -28.72 0.14 -9.23
N ASP A 185 -28.53 1.28 -9.89
CA ASP A 185 -29.62 2.16 -10.28
C ASP A 185 -30.61 1.45 -11.22
N ALA A 186 -30.11 0.67 -12.19
CA ALA A 186 -30.94 -0.13 -13.08
C ALA A 186 -31.72 -1.25 -12.37
N LEU A 187 -31.09 -1.93 -11.40
CA LEU A 187 -31.76 -2.97 -10.60
C LEU A 187 -32.84 -2.43 -9.70
N LEU A 188 -32.55 -1.30 -9.06
CA LEU A 188 -33.43 -0.65 -8.08
C LEU A 188 -34.55 0.17 -8.76
N GLY A 189 -34.49 0.31 -10.09
CA GLY A 189 -35.46 1.03 -10.91
C GLY A 189 -35.32 2.55 -10.84
N ILE A 190 -34.14 3.03 -10.44
CA ILE A 190 -33.79 4.46 -10.37
C ILE A 190 -33.50 4.98 -11.78
N ASP A 191 -32.91 4.14 -12.63
CA ASP A 191 -32.64 4.41 -14.06
C ASP A 191 -33.88 4.88 -14.83
N VAL A 192 -35.04 4.28 -14.57
CA VAL A 192 -36.31 4.65 -15.25
C VAL A 192 -36.73 6.08 -14.91
N VAL A 193 -36.46 6.53 -13.68
CA VAL A 193 -36.78 7.88 -13.21
C VAL A 193 -35.81 8.89 -13.84
N GLU A 194 -34.52 8.56 -13.89
CA GLU A 194 -33.49 9.39 -14.52
C GLU A 194 -33.72 9.49 -16.05
N GLN A 195 -34.07 8.39 -16.71
CA GLN A 195 -34.42 8.40 -18.12
C GLN A 195 -35.66 9.25 -18.40
N LEU A 196 -36.71 9.17 -17.56
CA LEU A 196 -37.89 10.02 -17.71
C LEU A 196 -37.53 11.51 -17.53
N TYR A 197 -36.63 11.81 -16.59
CA TYR A 197 -36.11 13.17 -16.38
C TYR A 197 -35.40 13.70 -17.64
N ASP A 198 -34.56 12.88 -18.27
CA ASP A 198 -33.83 13.21 -19.49
C ASP A 198 -34.75 13.33 -20.71
N ASP A 199 -35.70 12.40 -20.88
CA ASP A 199 -36.66 12.37 -21.98
C ASP A 199 -37.59 13.60 -21.96
N ILE A 200 -38.03 14.02 -20.77
CA ILE A 200 -38.78 15.28 -20.59
C ILE A 200 -37.91 16.48 -21.00
N GLY A 201 -36.63 16.48 -20.63
CA GLY A 201 -35.68 17.53 -21.01
C GLY A 201 -35.44 17.61 -22.53
N LEU A 202 -35.33 16.45 -23.20
CA LEU A 202 -35.14 16.35 -24.65
C LEU A 202 -36.41 16.74 -25.43
N HIS A 203 -37.59 16.35 -24.95
CA HIS A 203 -38.86 16.70 -25.58
C HIS A 203 -39.17 18.21 -25.47
N MET A 204 -38.76 18.85 -24.37
CA MET A 204 -38.80 20.31 -24.19
C MET A 204 -37.95 21.05 -25.23
N LEU A 205 -36.81 20.46 -25.61
CA LEU A 205 -35.89 21.03 -26.58
C LEU A 205 -36.42 20.98 -28.02
N ARG A 206 -37.14 19.91 -28.36
CA ARG A 206 -37.66 19.66 -29.73
C ARG A 206 -38.91 20.48 -30.09
N ASN A 207 -39.70 20.93 -29.11
CA ASN A 207 -40.98 21.61 -29.35
C ASN A 207 -40.92 23.15 -29.35
N SER A 208 -39.75 23.75 -29.13
CA SER A 208 -39.51 25.21 -29.13
C SER A 208 -39.23 25.78 -30.53
N GLY A 209 -40.18 25.60 -31.47
CA GLY A 209 -40.07 26.18 -32.82
C GLY A 209 -40.32 27.69 -32.86
N GLY A 210 -39.29 28.47 -33.22
CA GLY A 210 -39.38 29.89 -33.61
C GLY A 210 -38.16 30.72 -33.21
N ASP A 211 -37.41 31.21 -34.21
CA ASP A 211 -36.17 32.00 -34.11
C ASP A 211 -35.06 31.36 -33.25
N THR A 212 -35.08 30.02 -33.24
CA THR A 212 -34.29 29.14 -32.37
C THR A 212 -32.84 29.00 -32.81
N GLY A 213 -32.50 29.19 -34.09
CA GLY A 213 -31.17 28.82 -34.61
C GLY A 213 -29.97 29.53 -33.95
N LYS A 214 -30.11 30.80 -33.52
CA LYS A 214 -29.03 31.50 -32.80
C LYS A 214 -28.92 31.09 -31.33
N ILE A 215 -30.05 30.75 -30.69
CA ILE A 215 -30.08 30.31 -29.30
C ILE A 215 -29.73 28.82 -29.20
N GLU A 216 -30.13 28.00 -30.17
CA GLU A 216 -29.63 26.65 -30.39
C GLU A 216 -28.15 26.68 -30.64
N ALA A 217 -27.63 27.54 -31.55
CA ALA A 217 -26.19 27.64 -31.74
C ALA A 217 -25.44 28.04 -30.45
N ASP A 218 -25.99 28.95 -29.64
CA ASP A 218 -25.37 29.39 -28.39
C ASP A 218 -25.52 28.37 -27.23
N LEU A 219 -26.68 27.71 -27.13
CA LEU A 219 -26.91 26.61 -26.17
C LEU A 219 -26.14 25.36 -26.56
N GLU A 220 -26.03 25.06 -27.85
CA GLU A 220 -25.26 23.94 -28.37
C GLU A 220 -23.76 24.21 -28.22
N ALA A 221 -23.30 25.44 -28.44
CA ALA A 221 -21.94 25.84 -28.10
C ALA A 221 -21.64 25.68 -26.60
N LYS A 222 -22.54 26.17 -25.72
CA LYS A 222 -22.40 26.03 -24.26
C LYS A 222 -22.51 24.58 -23.78
N ARG A 223 -23.32 23.75 -24.45
CA ARG A 223 -23.42 22.31 -24.20
C ARG A 223 -22.16 21.59 -24.64
N GLU A 224 -21.61 21.95 -25.78
CA GLU A 224 -20.38 21.38 -26.29
C GLU A 224 -19.18 21.77 -25.42
N ASP A 225 -19.17 23.00 -24.89
CA ASP A 225 -18.18 23.45 -23.91
C ASP A 225 -18.36 22.71 -22.57
N LYS A 226 -19.60 22.49 -22.12
CA LYS A 226 -19.91 21.69 -20.93
C LYS A 226 -19.47 20.23 -21.12
N ARG A 227 -19.76 19.62 -22.27
CA ARG A 227 -19.36 18.26 -22.62
C ARG A 227 -17.84 18.13 -22.62
N ARG A 228 -17.12 19.09 -23.19
CA ARG A 228 -15.65 19.15 -23.14
C ARG A 228 -15.09 19.29 -21.72
N ALA A 229 -15.74 20.09 -20.86
CA ALA A 229 -15.35 20.21 -19.46
C ALA A 229 -15.63 18.90 -18.67
N GLU A 230 -16.74 18.22 -18.95
CA GLU A 230 -17.09 16.92 -18.37
C GLU A 230 -16.12 15.81 -18.81
N GLU A 231 -15.72 15.78 -20.08
CA GLU A 231 -14.71 14.85 -20.61
C GLU A 231 -13.35 15.06 -19.93
N LYS A 232 -12.88 16.30 -19.81
CA LYS A 232 -11.64 16.61 -19.11
C LYS A 232 -11.71 16.25 -17.63
N MET A 233 -12.84 16.52 -16.97
CA MET A 233 -13.04 16.16 -15.57
C MET A 233 -12.98 14.63 -15.39
N ALA A 234 -13.58 13.86 -16.30
CA ALA A 234 -13.49 12.41 -16.30
C ALA A 234 -12.04 11.92 -16.52
N GLU A 235 -11.30 12.55 -17.45
CA GLU A 235 -9.88 12.26 -17.70
C GLU A 235 -9.01 12.53 -16.46
N TYR A 236 -9.23 13.67 -15.78
CA TYR A 236 -8.52 14.00 -14.54
C TYR A 236 -8.87 13.03 -13.41
N ALA A 237 -10.13 12.62 -13.29
CA ALA A 237 -10.56 11.62 -12.31
C ALA A 237 -9.90 10.25 -12.57
N GLU A 238 -9.80 9.81 -13.82
CA GLU A 238 -9.12 8.56 -14.17
C GLU A 238 -7.62 8.62 -13.84
N LYS A 239 -6.96 9.74 -14.16
CA LYS A 239 -5.55 9.96 -13.83
C LYS A 239 -5.31 10.01 -12.32
N ALA A 240 -6.20 10.66 -11.57
CA ALA A 240 -6.15 10.73 -10.11
C ALA A 240 -6.33 9.34 -9.48
N ALA A 241 -7.27 8.52 -10.00
CA ALA A 241 -7.48 7.15 -9.52
C ALA A 241 -6.25 6.27 -9.77
N ARG A 242 -5.58 6.40 -10.93
CA ARG A 242 -4.32 5.68 -11.21
C ARG A 242 -3.21 6.07 -10.25
N LEU A 243 -2.97 7.37 -10.05
CA LEU A 243 -1.96 7.86 -9.09
C LEU A 243 -2.28 7.43 -7.66
N THR A 244 -3.54 7.45 -7.25
CA THR A 244 -3.97 6.98 -5.92
C THR A 244 -3.63 5.50 -5.72
N LYS A 245 -3.86 4.67 -6.74
CA LYS A 245 -3.48 3.25 -6.72
C LYS A 245 -1.96 3.07 -6.60
N GLU A 246 -1.18 3.81 -7.39
CA GLU A 246 0.29 3.78 -7.33
C GLU A 246 0.82 4.21 -5.95
N ILE A 247 0.29 5.30 -5.39
CA ILE A 247 0.62 5.78 -4.03
C ILE A 247 0.30 4.71 -2.99
N SER A 248 -0.88 4.08 -3.07
CA SER A 248 -1.27 3.02 -2.12
C SER A 248 -0.32 1.82 -2.18
N GLY A 249 0.10 1.39 -3.38
CA GLY A 249 1.06 0.31 -3.55
C GLY A 249 2.44 0.65 -2.99
N LEU A 250 2.93 1.87 -3.26
CA LEU A 250 4.20 2.36 -2.71
C LEU A 250 4.17 2.49 -1.18
N ARG A 251 3.04 2.91 -0.60
CA ARG A 251 2.85 2.98 0.86
C ARG A 251 2.93 1.61 1.51
N VAL A 252 2.24 0.61 0.98
CA VAL A 252 2.33 -0.78 1.48
C VAL A 252 3.77 -1.30 1.42
N GLN A 253 4.50 -0.98 0.35
CA GLN A 253 5.90 -1.36 0.23
C GLN A 253 6.81 -0.63 1.23
N ALA A 254 6.60 0.68 1.43
CA ALA A 254 7.33 1.49 2.40
C ALA A 254 7.07 0.99 3.83
N GLU A 255 5.82 0.68 4.17
CA GLU A 255 5.43 0.17 5.48
C GLU A 255 6.01 -1.21 5.76
N SER A 256 6.04 -2.10 4.75
CA SER A 256 6.74 -3.39 4.86
C SER A 256 8.24 -3.24 5.09
N ASP A 257 8.88 -2.30 4.40
CA ASP A 257 10.31 -2.04 4.55
C ASP A 257 10.62 -1.31 5.88
N GLU A 258 9.72 -0.45 6.36
CA GLU A 258 9.76 0.15 7.70
C GLU A 258 9.57 -0.89 8.81
N GLU A 259 8.68 -1.85 8.65
CA GLU A 259 8.48 -2.92 9.63
C GLU A 259 9.72 -3.84 9.71
N LYS A 260 10.34 -4.15 8.55
CA LYS A 260 11.64 -4.84 8.50
C LYS A 260 12.72 -4.01 9.18
N PHE A 261 12.75 -2.70 8.94
CA PHE A 261 13.68 -1.77 9.60
C PHE A 261 13.46 -1.71 11.12
N LEU A 262 12.22 -1.66 11.60
CA LEU A 262 11.88 -1.69 13.02
C LEU A 262 12.31 -3.00 13.68
N LYS A 263 12.07 -4.14 13.01
CA LYS A 263 12.51 -5.47 13.45
C LYS A 263 14.04 -5.60 13.51
N LEU A 264 14.75 -4.94 12.58
CA LEU A 264 16.22 -5.01 12.48
C LEU A 264 16.97 -3.93 13.28
N GLY A 265 16.38 -2.75 13.54
CA GLY A 265 17.17 -1.58 13.94
C GLY A 265 16.48 -0.46 14.73
N GLY A 266 15.19 -0.57 15.06
CA GLY A 266 14.42 0.53 15.64
C GLY A 266 14.92 1.07 17.00
N ARG A 267 15.54 0.21 17.84
CA ARG A 267 16.17 0.64 19.11
C ARG A 267 17.65 1.02 18.96
N PHE A 268 18.36 0.45 17.99
CA PHE A 268 19.81 0.58 17.88
C PHE A 268 20.27 1.87 17.18
N ALA A 269 19.46 2.43 16.27
CA ALA A 269 19.83 3.67 15.56
C ALA A 269 19.90 4.90 16.50
N SER A 270 18.95 5.01 17.44
CA SER A 270 18.94 6.09 18.45
C SER A 270 20.10 5.92 19.45
N ASP A 271 20.35 4.69 19.90
CA ASP A 271 21.43 4.40 20.84
C ASP A 271 22.81 4.58 20.18
N ARG A 272 22.96 4.24 18.89
CA ARG A 272 24.21 4.41 18.13
C ARG A 272 24.55 5.89 17.90
N ALA A 273 23.57 6.74 17.62
CA ALA A 273 23.81 8.19 17.50
C ALA A 273 24.28 8.78 18.84
N GLY A 274 23.69 8.34 19.96
CA GLY A 274 24.15 8.68 21.31
C GLY A 274 25.57 8.21 21.59
N LEU A 275 25.88 6.94 21.30
CA LEU A 275 27.21 6.35 21.50
C LEU A 275 28.30 6.99 20.61
N LEU A 276 27.97 7.39 19.37
CA LEU A 276 28.88 8.13 18.50
C LEU A 276 29.16 9.54 19.03
N GLY A 277 28.14 10.23 19.56
CA GLY A 277 28.30 11.53 20.22
C GLY A 277 29.14 11.44 21.50
N GLU A 278 28.90 10.41 22.31
CA GLU A 278 29.69 10.13 23.51
C GLU A 278 31.14 9.80 23.16
N ARG A 279 31.38 8.99 22.12
CA ARG A 279 32.74 8.68 21.62
C ARG A 279 33.48 9.96 21.21
N ALA A 280 32.85 10.81 20.41
CA ALA A 280 33.47 12.05 19.94
C ALA A 280 33.81 13.00 21.10
N SER A 281 32.93 13.09 22.10
CA SER A 281 33.16 13.88 23.32
C SER A 281 34.34 13.33 24.13
N LEU A 282 34.38 12.02 24.37
CA LEU A 282 35.44 11.36 25.11
C LEU A 282 36.79 11.42 24.36
N GLU A 283 36.82 11.27 23.04
CA GLU A 283 38.03 11.41 22.22
C GLU A 283 38.58 12.83 22.29
N SER A 284 37.73 13.85 22.15
CA SER A 284 38.13 15.25 22.28
C SER A 284 38.72 15.55 23.66
N ARG A 285 38.10 15.02 24.72
CA ARG A 285 38.55 15.21 26.11
C ARG A 285 39.85 14.45 26.40
N ARG A 286 40.02 13.24 25.86
CA ARG A 286 41.29 12.48 25.90
C ARG A 286 42.41 13.27 25.22
N ASP A 287 42.15 13.85 24.06
CA ASP A 287 43.14 14.61 23.31
C ASP A 287 43.53 15.90 24.04
N ASP A 288 42.58 16.55 24.70
CA ASP A 288 42.85 17.72 25.55
C ASP A 288 43.74 17.37 26.76
N ILE A 289 43.38 16.34 27.52
CA ILE A 289 44.18 15.87 28.66
C ILE A 289 45.56 15.41 28.18
N GLY A 290 45.63 14.71 27.05
CA GLY A 290 46.88 14.29 26.43
C GLY A 290 47.78 15.47 26.06
N ARG A 291 47.22 16.59 25.56
CA ARG A 291 47.97 17.83 25.34
C ARG A 291 48.50 18.41 26.65
N ARG A 292 47.67 18.48 27.69
CA ARG A 292 48.06 19.00 29.02
C ARG A 292 49.15 18.15 29.68
N ILE A 293 49.10 16.82 29.51
CA ILE A 293 50.17 15.91 29.95
C ILE A 293 51.46 16.17 29.16
N LYS A 294 51.38 16.34 27.83
CA LYS A 294 52.55 16.69 27.00
C LYS A 294 53.18 18.03 27.40
N GLU A 295 52.36 19.03 27.74
CA GLU A 295 52.82 20.32 28.25
C GLU A 295 53.53 20.17 29.61
N ALA A 296 53.00 19.34 30.51
CA ALA A 296 53.67 19.00 31.76
C ALA A 296 55.03 18.30 31.52
N CYS A 297 55.09 17.37 30.56
CA CYS A 297 56.32 16.71 30.13
C CYS A 297 57.34 17.67 29.49
N ALA A 298 56.90 18.73 28.82
CA ALA A 298 57.76 19.78 28.28
C ALA A 298 58.28 20.75 29.37
N GLY A 299 57.68 20.71 30.56
CA GLY A 299 58.05 21.51 31.72
C GLY A 299 59.07 20.83 32.64
N PRO A 300 59.00 21.05 33.96
CA PRO A 300 59.97 20.54 34.94
C PRO A 300 59.82 19.04 35.24
N LEU A 301 58.79 18.38 34.70
CA LEU A 301 58.46 16.98 34.99
C LEU A 301 59.60 15.98 34.71
N PRO A 302 60.34 16.04 33.59
CA PRO A 302 61.45 15.12 33.34
C PRO A 302 62.56 15.23 34.38
N LEU A 303 62.79 16.44 34.93
CA LEU A 303 63.78 16.69 35.96
C LEU A 303 63.35 16.12 37.31
N LEU A 304 62.05 16.14 37.61
CA LEU A 304 61.47 15.51 38.80
C LEU A 304 61.62 13.99 38.81
N LEU A 305 61.78 13.34 37.65
CA LEU A 305 62.03 11.89 37.55
C LEU A 305 63.44 11.49 37.97
N VAL A 306 64.37 12.45 38.10
CA VAL A 306 65.79 12.22 38.43
C VAL A 306 66.23 12.99 39.69
N PRO A 307 65.54 12.86 40.83
CA PRO A 307 65.76 13.69 42.02
C PRO A 307 67.15 13.46 42.63
N ARG A 308 67.65 12.21 42.61
CA ARG A 308 68.97 11.86 43.14
C ARG A 308 70.10 12.52 42.34
N GLN A 309 69.94 12.64 41.03
CA GLN A 309 70.92 13.27 40.14
C GLN A 309 70.90 14.78 40.33
N LEU A 310 69.71 15.40 40.43
CA LEU A 310 69.57 16.82 40.71
C LEU A 310 70.20 17.23 42.05
N GLU A 311 70.05 16.42 43.10
CA GLU A 311 70.69 16.69 44.39
C GLU A 311 72.20 16.66 44.30
N LYS A 312 72.77 15.67 43.63
CA LYS A 312 74.23 15.60 43.43
C LYS A 312 74.77 16.81 42.68
N VAL A 313 74.06 17.26 41.65
CA VAL A 313 74.42 18.47 40.88
C VAL A 313 74.31 19.71 41.78
N ARG A 314 73.24 19.83 42.57
CA ARG A 314 73.04 20.94 43.50
C ARG A 314 74.14 21.01 44.56
N GLU A 315 74.42 19.90 45.24
CA GLU A 315 75.51 19.80 46.23
C GLU A 315 76.84 20.22 45.62
N ARG A 316 77.12 19.74 44.40
CA ARG A 316 78.34 20.10 43.70
C ARG A 316 78.40 21.58 43.32
N LEU A 317 77.31 22.17 42.84
CA LEU A 317 77.22 23.61 42.54
C LEU A 317 77.41 24.47 43.80
N VAL A 318 76.89 24.04 44.95
CA VAL A 318 77.10 24.74 46.24
C VAL A 318 78.57 24.69 46.64
N GLN A 319 79.23 23.54 46.51
CA GLN A 319 80.66 23.38 46.78
C GLN A 319 81.51 24.23 45.82
N ASP A 320 81.21 24.19 44.53
CA ASP A 320 81.90 24.98 43.51
C ASP A 320 81.72 26.48 43.75
N ARG A 321 80.53 26.93 44.19
CA ARG A 321 80.28 28.32 44.58
C ARG A 321 81.14 28.78 45.75
N LEU A 322 81.25 27.95 46.80
CA LEU A 322 82.12 28.24 47.95
C LEU A 322 83.59 28.33 47.53
N CYS A 323 84.01 27.38 46.70
CA CYS A 323 85.34 27.33 46.11
C CYS A 323 85.67 28.56 45.26
N SER A 324 84.76 29.01 44.39
CA SER A 324 84.92 30.22 43.58
C SER A 324 84.93 31.49 44.45
N ALA A 325 84.12 31.55 45.51
CA ALA A 325 84.12 32.67 46.45
C ALA A 325 85.44 32.77 47.23
N ASP A 326 85.97 31.63 47.69
CA ASP A 326 87.26 31.57 48.37
C ASP A 326 88.43 31.89 47.41
N ALA A 327 88.36 31.43 46.16
CA ALA A 327 89.34 31.78 45.13
C ALA A 327 89.35 33.30 44.86
N ALA A 328 88.18 33.93 44.71
CA ALA A 328 88.06 35.36 44.52
C ALA A 328 88.57 36.15 45.74
N LYS A 329 88.25 35.73 46.97
CA LYS A 329 88.80 36.32 48.21
C LYS A 329 90.32 36.24 48.24
N ARG A 330 90.88 35.07 47.88
CA ARG A 330 92.34 34.85 47.82
C ARG A 330 93.01 35.71 46.76
N GLU A 331 92.39 35.89 45.60
CA GLU A 331 92.92 36.75 44.53
C GLU A 331 93.00 38.21 44.99
N VAL A 332 91.94 38.73 45.62
CA VAL A 332 91.92 40.08 46.22
C VAL A 332 92.99 40.23 47.30
N GLN A 333 93.18 39.22 48.16
CA GLN A 333 94.23 39.22 49.17
C GLN A 333 95.63 39.23 48.55
N LEU A 334 95.88 38.39 47.54
CA LEU A 334 97.15 38.35 46.82
C LEU A 334 97.45 39.70 46.13
N GLU A 335 96.45 40.34 45.55
CA GLU A 335 96.59 41.67 44.95
C GLU A 335 96.93 42.72 46.02
N ALA A 336 96.26 42.70 47.17
CA ALA A 336 96.57 43.58 48.30
C ALA A 336 98.02 43.36 48.80
N TYR A 337 98.46 42.10 48.92
CA TYR A 337 99.85 41.78 49.29
C TYR A 337 100.87 42.22 48.24
N ARG A 338 100.56 42.11 46.94
CA ARG A 338 101.42 42.64 45.87
C ARG A 338 101.56 44.16 45.99
N ARG A 339 100.44 44.88 46.15
CA ARG A 339 100.44 46.34 46.35
C ARG A 339 101.27 46.76 47.57
N LEU A 340 101.14 46.00 48.67
CA LEU A 340 101.90 46.24 49.90
C LEU A 340 103.39 45.95 49.70
N GLY A 341 103.73 44.86 49.02
CA GLY A 341 105.11 44.55 48.65
C GLY A 341 105.75 45.61 47.75
N ASP A 342 105.02 46.12 46.76
CA ASP A 342 105.49 47.21 45.89
C ASP A 342 105.66 48.53 46.66
N ALA A 343 104.76 48.81 47.62
CA ALA A 343 104.87 49.98 48.49
C ALA A 343 106.11 49.88 49.40
N VAL A 344 106.37 48.71 49.98
CA VAL A 344 107.57 48.47 50.77
C VAL A 344 108.83 48.59 49.91
N LYS A 345 108.85 47.99 48.71
CA LYS A 345 109.95 48.13 47.74
C LYS A 345 110.24 49.60 47.39
N ARG A 346 109.21 50.42 47.21
CA ARG A 346 109.36 51.89 47.00
C ARG A 346 109.89 52.60 48.24
N GLY A 347 109.43 52.25 49.44
CA GLY A 347 109.85 52.86 50.70
C GLY A 347 111.32 52.59 51.02
N ILE A 348 111.80 51.37 50.75
CA ILE A 348 113.19 50.97 51.02
C ILE A 348 114.19 51.39 49.94
N ALA A 349 113.72 51.94 48.81
CA ALA A 349 114.57 52.35 47.69
C ALA A 349 115.57 53.48 48.03
N LYS A 350 115.43 54.12 49.19
CA LYS A 350 116.34 55.17 49.70
C LYS A 350 117.49 54.62 50.56
N TYR A 351 117.46 53.35 50.91
CA TYR A 351 118.46 52.72 51.78
C TYR A 351 119.54 51.98 50.96
N ASP A 352 120.68 51.78 51.61
CA ASP A 352 121.91 51.19 51.07
C ASP A 352 121.71 49.75 50.55
N GLY A 353 122.54 49.33 49.60
CA GLY A 353 122.33 48.13 48.77
C GLY A 353 122.11 46.83 49.56
N GLY A 354 122.90 46.63 50.62
CA GLY A 354 122.80 45.41 51.45
C GLY A 354 121.45 45.28 52.19
N ILE A 355 120.95 46.36 52.78
CA ILE A 355 119.67 46.35 53.51
C ILE A 355 118.49 46.18 52.54
N ARG A 356 118.57 46.82 51.38
CA ARG A 356 117.55 46.71 50.32
C ARG A 356 117.42 45.28 49.83
N ASP A 357 118.54 44.59 49.61
CA ASP A 357 118.56 43.24 49.08
C ASP A 357 118.09 42.21 50.12
N ASP A 358 118.46 42.38 51.39
CA ASP A 358 117.97 41.52 52.47
C ASP A 358 116.46 41.64 52.68
N VAL A 359 115.94 42.87 52.76
CA VAL A 359 114.49 43.10 52.93
C VAL A 359 113.72 42.62 51.71
N SER A 360 114.22 42.86 50.49
CA SER A 360 113.59 42.36 49.26
C SER A 360 113.58 40.84 49.22
N GLY A 361 114.68 40.19 49.63
CA GLY A 361 114.78 38.73 49.71
C GLY A 361 113.87 38.11 50.77
N VAL A 362 113.64 38.77 51.91
CA VAL A 362 112.62 38.35 52.90
C VAL A 362 111.22 38.52 52.33
N LEU A 363 110.94 39.62 51.65
CA LEU A 363 109.63 39.92 51.07
C LEU A 363 109.27 38.95 49.94
N GLU A 364 110.24 38.61 49.09
CA GLU A 364 110.05 37.61 48.03
C GLU A 364 109.87 36.19 48.58
N ARG A 365 110.58 35.84 49.67
CA ARG A 365 110.36 34.56 50.36
C ARG A 365 108.98 34.51 51.01
N ALA A 366 108.55 35.59 51.65
CA ALA A 366 107.20 35.71 52.22
C ALA A 366 106.12 35.62 51.13
N GLN A 367 106.29 36.34 50.01
CA GLN A 367 105.39 36.25 48.85
C GLN A 367 105.36 34.85 48.24
N LYS A 368 106.52 34.19 48.03
CA LYS A 368 106.57 32.82 47.50
C LYS A 368 105.92 31.81 48.44
N ARG A 369 106.05 31.99 49.76
CA ARG A 369 105.39 31.15 50.77
C ARG A 369 103.88 31.35 50.76
N LEU A 370 103.40 32.60 50.74
CA LEU A 370 101.98 32.91 50.61
C LEU A 370 101.39 32.42 49.29
N LEU A 371 102.10 32.53 48.16
CA LEU A 371 101.64 31.99 46.88
C LEU A 371 101.50 30.46 46.95
N ARG A 372 102.45 29.76 47.58
CA ARG A 372 102.37 28.30 47.77
C ARG A 372 101.20 27.88 48.69
N GLU A 373 100.97 28.62 49.76
CA GLU A 373 99.83 28.42 50.67
C GLU A 373 98.48 28.78 50.00
N ALA A 374 98.48 29.74 49.07
CA ALA A 374 97.29 30.14 48.30
C ALA A 374 96.94 29.16 47.15
N THR A 375 97.92 28.42 46.61
CA THR A 375 97.73 27.40 45.56
C THR A 375 97.22 26.05 46.08
N GLY A 376 96.35 26.04 47.09
CA GLY A 376 95.58 24.83 47.44
C GLY A 376 94.53 24.51 46.36
N PRO A 377 94.31 23.24 45.99
CA PRO A 377 93.47 22.88 44.85
C PRO A 377 92.00 22.96 45.26
N ALA A 378 91.34 24.03 44.87
CA ALA A 378 89.92 23.96 44.62
C ALA A 378 89.70 24.76 43.35
N LYS A 379 89.84 24.08 42.21
CA LYS A 379 89.18 24.53 41.00
C LYS A 379 87.75 23.99 41.08
N PRO A 380 86.73 24.79 40.76
CA PRO A 380 85.38 24.28 40.68
C PRO A 380 85.33 23.16 39.63
N ALA A 381 84.52 22.12 39.87
CA ALA A 381 84.34 21.07 38.86
C ALA A 381 83.66 21.61 37.61
N TYR A 382 82.74 22.57 37.79
CA TYR A 382 82.06 23.26 36.72
C TYR A 382 82.56 24.70 36.59
N ASN A 383 82.88 25.13 35.37
CA ASN A 383 83.36 26.48 35.10
C ASN A 383 82.19 27.47 34.85
N PHE A 384 81.24 27.53 35.79
CA PHE A 384 80.11 28.47 35.73
C PHE A 384 80.39 29.75 36.50
N SER A 385 79.75 30.86 36.12
CA SER A 385 79.81 32.08 36.92
C SER A 385 79.05 31.91 38.24
N MET A 386 79.39 32.71 39.26
CA MET A 386 78.65 32.73 40.53
C MET A 386 77.14 32.96 40.33
N ARG A 387 76.78 33.81 39.35
CA ARG A 387 75.38 34.12 39.03
C ARG A 387 74.68 32.93 38.37
N ASP A 388 75.36 32.23 37.47
CA ASP A 388 74.79 31.06 36.79
C ASP A 388 74.61 29.90 37.76
N MET A 389 75.59 29.66 38.65
CA MET A 389 75.46 28.66 39.71
C MET A 389 74.28 28.96 40.63
N GLU A 390 74.09 30.22 41.05
CA GLU A 390 72.93 30.61 41.87
C GLU A 390 71.60 30.51 41.14
N ARG A 391 71.57 30.80 39.83
CA ARG A 391 70.38 30.62 39.00
C ARG A 391 70.02 29.14 38.86
N MET A 392 71.02 28.28 38.65
CA MET A 392 70.83 26.84 38.57
C MET A 392 70.38 26.24 39.90
N ILE A 393 70.99 26.63 41.03
CA ILE A 393 70.57 26.18 42.36
C ILE A 393 69.11 26.59 42.62
N ARG A 394 68.74 27.84 42.35
CA ARG A 394 67.35 28.31 42.46
C ARG A 394 66.40 27.52 41.57
N TYR A 395 66.76 27.30 40.31
CA TYR A 395 65.94 26.52 39.39
C TYR A 395 65.75 25.07 39.87
N ILE A 396 66.79 24.42 40.41
CA ILE A 396 66.67 23.07 40.98
C ILE A 396 65.74 23.07 42.21
N ASP A 397 65.82 24.10 43.06
CA ASP A 397 64.95 24.25 44.23
C ASP A 397 63.49 24.53 43.83
N ASP A 398 63.26 25.35 42.80
CA ASP A 398 61.94 25.63 42.22
C ASP A 398 61.32 24.36 41.60
N VAL A 399 62.13 23.55 40.90
CA VAL A 399 61.71 22.25 40.33
C VAL A 399 61.25 21.31 41.45
N LYS A 400 61.95 21.24 42.58
CA LYS A 400 61.53 20.41 43.73
C LYS A 400 60.22 20.87 44.37
N GLY A 401 59.95 22.18 44.32
CA GLY A 401 58.70 22.76 44.82
C GLY A 401 57.49 22.59 43.89
N TYR A 402 57.69 21.98 42.71
CA TYR A 402 56.62 21.82 41.72
C TYR A 402 55.57 20.79 42.18
N ASP A 403 54.30 21.20 42.15
CA ASP A 403 53.19 20.35 42.62
C ASP A 403 52.84 19.24 41.61
N MET A 404 53.04 18.00 42.03
CA MET A 404 52.74 16.80 41.27
C MET A 404 51.28 16.32 41.42
N SER A 405 50.45 17.01 42.19
CA SER A 405 49.03 16.67 42.37
C SER A 405 48.25 16.85 41.06
N GLY A 406 48.51 17.93 40.31
CA GLY A 406 47.86 18.23 39.04
C GLY A 406 48.14 17.19 37.96
N VAL A 407 49.39 16.77 37.80
CA VAL A 407 49.79 15.75 36.80
C VAL A 407 49.21 14.38 37.15
N ARG A 408 49.18 14.02 38.44
CA ARG A 408 48.54 12.78 38.90
C ARG A 408 47.03 12.78 38.69
N GLY A 409 46.38 13.93 38.88
CA GLY A 409 44.96 14.12 38.55
C GLY A 409 44.69 13.91 37.06
N LEU A 410 45.51 14.53 36.20
CA LEU A 410 45.41 14.38 34.75
C LEU A 410 45.61 12.94 34.27
N SER A 411 46.57 12.20 34.86
CA SER A 411 46.79 10.80 34.52
C SER A 411 45.60 9.91 34.89
N ARG A 412 45.00 10.10 36.08
CA ARG A 412 43.82 9.34 36.49
C ARG A 412 42.62 9.63 35.59
N GLU A 413 42.40 10.89 35.27
CA GLU A 413 41.31 11.28 34.37
C GLU A 413 41.52 10.72 32.96
N TYR A 414 42.76 10.66 32.49
CA TYR A 414 43.11 10.01 31.22
C TYR A 414 42.75 8.52 31.22
N ASP A 415 43.13 7.79 32.26
CA ASP A 415 42.84 6.35 32.40
C ASP A 415 41.31 6.09 32.46
N GLU A 416 40.57 6.88 33.25
CA GLU A 416 39.11 6.78 33.35
C GLU A 416 38.40 7.02 32.00
N ILE A 417 38.86 8.00 31.23
CA ILE A 417 38.32 8.28 29.90
C ILE A 417 38.66 7.17 28.92
N GLN A 418 39.86 6.59 29.03
CA GLN A 418 40.28 5.49 28.17
C GLN A 418 39.47 4.22 28.42
N ASP A 419 39.21 3.87 29.68
CA ASP A 419 38.33 2.76 30.06
C ASP A 419 36.90 2.96 29.55
N ARG A 420 36.38 4.20 29.61
CA ARG A 420 35.06 4.53 29.05
C ARG A 420 35.04 4.43 27.54
N LEU A 421 36.09 4.89 26.85
CA LEU A 421 36.22 4.76 25.40
C LEU A 421 36.24 3.30 24.95
N GLU A 422 36.91 2.41 25.69
CA GLU A 422 36.90 0.98 25.39
C GLU A 422 35.50 0.38 25.54
N LYS A 423 34.78 0.71 26.61
CA LYS A 423 33.39 0.26 26.80
C LYS A 423 32.45 0.74 25.68
N VAL A 424 32.57 2.01 25.27
CA VAL A 424 31.79 2.57 24.16
C VAL A 424 32.15 1.92 22.84
N LYS A 425 33.43 1.62 22.59
CA LYS A 425 33.87 0.88 21.39
C LYS A 425 33.32 -0.53 21.35
N SER A 426 33.42 -1.29 22.45
CA SER A 426 32.85 -2.64 22.52
C SER A 426 31.33 -2.64 22.34
N ALA A 427 30.62 -1.63 22.84
CA ALA A 427 29.17 -1.47 22.61
C ALA A 427 28.84 -1.12 21.15
N LEU A 428 29.67 -0.33 20.47
CA LEU A 428 29.55 -0.02 19.05
C LEU A 428 29.87 -1.23 18.15
N ASP A 429 30.84 -2.05 18.54
CA ASP A 429 31.26 -3.27 17.82
C ASP A 429 30.27 -4.44 18.01
N ALA A 430 29.56 -4.47 19.14
CA ALA A 430 28.48 -5.43 19.40
C ALA A 430 27.16 -5.10 18.66
N SER A 431 27.08 -3.94 18.01
CA SER A 431 25.94 -3.56 17.17
C SER A 431 26.11 -4.13 15.76
N PRO A 432 25.08 -4.79 15.16
CA PRO A 432 25.18 -5.32 13.81
C PRO A 432 25.52 -4.25 12.77
N GLN A 433 26.34 -4.61 11.77
CA GLN A 433 26.98 -3.71 10.81
C GLN A 433 26.02 -3.08 9.78
N GLU A 434 26.42 -1.91 9.27
CA GLU A 434 25.75 -1.02 8.30
C GLU A 434 25.31 -1.68 6.98
N ASP A 435 25.77 -2.89 6.67
CA ASP A 435 25.62 -3.53 5.37
C ASP A 435 24.17 -4.00 5.05
N GLU A 436 23.36 -4.31 6.07
CA GLU A 436 21.95 -4.73 5.86
C GLU A 436 20.93 -3.59 5.98
N ILE A 437 21.27 -2.53 6.73
CA ILE A 437 20.32 -1.44 7.09
C ILE A 437 20.32 -0.30 6.06
N SER A 438 21.50 0.08 5.53
CA SER A 438 21.64 1.11 4.49
C SER A 438 20.77 0.88 3.23
N PRO A 439 20.70 -0.34 2.65
CA PRO A 439 19.84 -0.61 1.50
C PRO A 439 18.34 -0.59 1.83
N ILE A 440 17.93 -0.77 3.09
CA ILE A 440 16.53 -0.65 3.51
C ILE A 440 16.15 0.82 3.67
N LEU A 441 17.02 1.61 4.32
CA LEU A 441 16.78 3.03 4.57
C LEU A 441 16.77 3.85 3.26
N SER A 442 17.63 3.49 2.31
CA SER A 442 17.62 4.09 0.96
C SER A 442 16.37 3.74 0.16
N ARG A 443 15.81 2.52 0.33
CA ARG A 443 14.52 2.15 -0.27
C ARG A 443 13.36 2.93 0.33
N ILE A 444 13.29 3.04 1.66
CA ILE A 444 12.26 3.82 2.36
C ILE A 444 12.30 5.30 1.95
N THR A 445 13.48 5.92 1.97
CA THR A 445 13.63 7.34 1.59
C THR A 445 13.30 7.59 0.13
N ARG A 446 13.64 6.67 -0.77
CA ARG A 446 13.23 6.73 -2.17
C ARG A 446 11.72 6.58 -2.35
N ALA A 447 11.10 5.60 -1.70
CA ALA A 447 9.65 5.39 -1.76
C ALA A 447 8.89 6.60 -1.22
N ASN A 448 9.31 7.16 -0.08
CA ASN A 448 8.69 8.36 0.50
C ASN A 448 8.84 9.60 -0.39
N ARG A 449 9.96 9.74 -1.11
CA ARG A 449 10.13 10.80 -2.10
C ARG A 449 9.21 10.63 -3.31
N GLU A 450 9.13 9.42 -3.85
CA GLU A 450 8.25 9.09 -4.98
C GLU A 450 6.77 9.30 -4.60
N ILE A 451 6.36 8.89 -3.38
CA ILE A 451 5.04 9.16 -2.81
C ILE A 451 4.77 10.68 -2.77
N GLY A 452 5.70 11.47 -2.21
CA GLY A 452 5.53 12.92 -2.14
C GLY A 452 5.44 13.60 -3.51
N GLU A 453 6.20 13.14 -4.51
CA GLU A 453 6.11 13.65 -5.89
C GLU A 453 4.75 13.30 -6.53
N MET A 454 4.25 12.08 -6.30
CA MET A 454 2.94 11.63 -6.78
C MET A 454 1.77 12.32 -6.07
N GLU A 455 1.85 12.57 -4.76
CA GLU A 455 0.84 13.32 -3.99
C GLU A 455 0.70 14.77 -4.49
N ASN A 456 1.82 15.42 -4.80
CA ASN A 456 1.80 16.73 -5.46
C ASN A 456 1.20 16.66 -6.87
N GLY A 457 1.38 15.53 -7.58
CA GLY A 457 0.70 15.25 -8.84
C GLY A 457 -0.81 15.12 -8.68
N LEU A 458 -1.25 14.36 -7.67
CA LEU A 458 -2.65 14.12 -7.35
C LEU A 458 -3.37 15.42 -7.00
N GLN A 459 -2.79 16.23 -6.10
CA GLN A 459 -3.35 17.53 -5.71
C GLN A 459 -3.56 18.45 -6.94
N ARG A 460 -2.60 18.49 -7.87
CA ARG A 460 -2.74 19.27 -9.10
C ARG A 460 -3.89 18.79 -9.99
N LEU A 461 -4.11 17.48 -10.08
CA LEU A 461 -5.23 16.94 -10.86
C LEU A 461 -6.57 17.23 -10.19
N GLU A 462 -6.65 17.19 -8.86
CA GLU A 462 -7.84 17.56 -8.10
C GLU A 462 -8.19 19.05 -8.28
N ASP A 463 -7.18 19.92 -8.24
CA ASP A 463 -7.35 21.36 -8.50
C ASP A 463 -7.88 21.62 -9.92
N LEU A 464 -7.33 20.93 -10.92
CA LEU A 464 -7.80 21.00 -12.32
C LEU A 464 -9.25 20.48 -12.45
N ALA A 465 -9.59 19.38 -11.78
CA ALA A 465 -10.96 18.87 -11.77
C ALA A 465 -11.94 19.83 -11.08
N ALA A 466 -11.51 20.50 -10.00
CA ALA A 466 -12.31 21.53 -9.32
C ALA A 466 -12.54 22.78 -10.20
N GLN A 467 -11.55 23.16 -11.00
CA GLN A 467 -11.69 24.24 -12.00
C GLN A 467 -12.73 23.87 -13.06
N GLU A 468 -12.65 22.68 -13.65
CA GLU A 468 -13.63 22.21 -14.66
C GLU A 468 -15.04 22.10 -14.05
N ARG A 469 -15.17 21.61 -12.80
CA ARG A 469 -16.45 21.57 -12.07
C ARG A 469 -17.05 22.96 -11.86
N SER A 470 -16.22 23.96 -11.55
CA SER A 470 -16.65 25.35 -11.42
C SER A 470 -17.11 25.93 -12.75
N MET A 471 -16.42 25.60 -13.84
CA MET A 471 -16.80 25.99 -15.20
C MET A 471 -18.13 25.37 -15.62
N ILE A 472 -18.36 24.08 -15.34
CA ILE A 472 -19.64 23.40 -15.56
C ILE A 472 -20.78 24.10 -14.79
N SER A 473 -20.54 24.47 -13.53
CA SER A 473 -21.52 25.21 -12.72
C SER A 473 -21.88 26.56 -13.34
N MET A 474 -20.87 27.32 -13.79
CA MET A 474 -21.06 28.61 -14.47
C MET A 474 -21.84 28.46 -15.79
N LEU A 475 -21.48 27.48 -16.62
CA LEU A 475 -22.18 27.17 -17.87
C LEU A 475 -23.64 26.80 -17.62
N ASN A 476 -23.93 25.99 -16.59
CA ASN A 476 -25.31 25.65 -16.21
C ASN A 476 -26.12 26.88 -15.76
N VAL A 477 -25.50 27.86 -15.09
CA VAL A 477 -26.16 29.13 -14.72
C VAL A 477 -26.44 29.97 -15.97
N GLN A 478 -25.47 30.08 -16.88
CA GLN A 478 -25.63 30.84 -18.13
C GLN A 478 -26.70 30.21 -19.05
N MET A 479 -26.75 28.88 -19.15
CA MET A 479 -27.79 28.17 -19.88
C MET A 479 -29.18 28.46 -19.27
N ARG A 480 -29.30 28.47 -17.93
CA ARG A 480 -30.54 28.84 -17.23
C ARG A 480 -30.95 30.29 -17.50
N GLN A 481 -30.00 31.23 -17.54
CA GLN A 481 -30.26 32.63 -17.85
C GLN A 481 -30.71 32.84 -19.31
N CYS A 482 -30.11 32.15 -20.27
CA CYS A 482 -30.55 32.15 -21.67
C CYS A 482 -32.00 31.64 -21.81
N LEU A 483 -32.39 30.64 -21.01
CA LEU A 483 -33.75 30.10 -20.97
C LEU A 483 -34.75 31.05 -20.29
N ALA A 484 -34.31 31.82 -19.28
CA ALA A 484 -35.17 32.76 -18.55
C ALA A 484 -35.50 34.07 -19.32
N GLY A 485 -34.69 34.42 -20.34
CA GLY A 485 -34.75 35.70 -21.05
C GLY A 485 -35.98 36.00 -21.92
N ARG A 486 -36.94 35.08 -22.11
CA ARG A 486 -38.14 35.31 -22.95
C ARG A 486 -39.45 34.81 -22.31
N LYS A 487 -39.87 35.45 -21.21
CA LYS A 487 -41.15 35.27 -20.50
C LYS A 487 -42.44 35.69 -21.28
N LEU A 488 -42.46 35.76 -22.62
CA LEU A 488 -43.52 36.51 -23.34
C LEU A 488 -44.55 35.74 -24.21
N ASP A 489 -44.63 34.41 -24.21
CA ASP A 489 -45.71 33.72 -24.97
C ASP A 489 -46.55 32.72 -24.15
N LYS A 490 -47.62 33.25 -23.55
CA LYS A 490 -48.54 32.63 -22.57
C LYS A 490 -49.40 31.45 -23.04
N ARG A 491 -49.34 30.99 -24.29
CA ARG A 491 -50.17 29.86 -24.78
C ARG A 491 -49.42 28.58 -25.12
N ARG A 492 -48.08 28.61 -25.21
CA ARG A 492 -47.21 27.41 -25.26
C ARG A 492 -46.68 27.02 -23.87
N LEU A 493 -46.90 27.87 -22.86
CA LEU A 493 -46.29 27.80 -21.53
C LEU A 493 -46.86 26.74 -20.57
N ALA A 494 -48.08 26.23 -20.72
CA ALA A 494 -48.61 25.26 -19.75
C ALA A 494 -47.78 23.96 -19.69
N GLY A 495 -47.26 23.48 -20.83
CA GLY A 495 -46.32 22.35 -20.88
C GLY A 495 -44.89 22.72 -20.48
N LEU A 496 -44.46 23.96 -20.76
CA LEU A 496 -43.10 24.45 -20.50
C LEU A 496 -42.89 24.97 -19.05
N GLU A 497 -43.94 25.37 -18.33
CA GLU A 497 -43.89 25.78 -16.92
C GLU A 497 -43.95 24.59 -15.96
N ILE A 498 -44.73 23.56 -16.33
CA ILE A 498 -44.89 22.35 -15.52
C ILE A 498 -43.67 21.43 -15.66
N ALA A 499 -43.06 21.34 -16.85
CA ALA A 499 -41.94 20.42 -17.09
C ALA A 499 -40.70 20.66 -16.19
N PRO A 500 -40.23 21.90 -15.94
CA PRO A 500 -39.17 22.14 -14.95
C PRO A 500 -39.60 21.74 -13.54
N SER A 501 -40.84 22.03 -13.14
CA SER A 501 -41.37 21.61 -11.84
C SER A 501 -41.49 20.08 -11.72
N VAL A 502 -41.82 19.39 -12.82
CA VAL A 502 -41.85 17.92 -12.89
C VAL A 502 -40.43 17.36 -12.88
N GLN A 503 -39.48 17.99 -13.55
CA GLN A 503 -38.06 17.62 -13.48
C GLN A 503 -37.50 17.80 -12.07
N ASP A 504 -37.78 18.92 -11.41
CA ASP A 504 -37.38 19.15 -10.02
C ASP A 504 -38.03 18.12 -9.07
N ALA A 505 -39.32 17.83 -9.28
CA ALA A 505 -40.02 16.79 -8.52
C ALA A 505 -39.48 15.38 -8.79
N LEU A 506 -39.14 15.05 -10.03
CA LEU A 506 -38.53 13.77 -10.42
C LEU A 506 -37.10 13.63 -9.89
N GLY A 507 -36.32 14.71 -9.90
CA GLY A 507 -34.98 14.75 -9.32
C GLY A 507 -35.00 14.53 -7.81
N GLU A 508 -35.88 15.25 -7.09
CA GLU A 508 -36.06 15.03 -5.65
C GLU A 508 -36.65 13.65 -5.33
N TYR A 509 -37.57 13.16 -6.17
CA TYR A 509 -38.10 11.79 -6.06
C TYR A 509 -36.99 10.75 -6.25
N SER A 510 -36.15 10.88 -7.28
CA SER A 510 -35.01 9.99 -7.54
C SER A 510 -34.06 9.97 -6.35
N ARG A 511 -33.69 11.14 -5.83
CA ARG A 511 -32.82 11.26 -4.64
C ARG A 511 -33.42 10.59 -3.41
N ARG A 512 -34.70 10.81 -3.12
CA ARG A 512 -35.40 10.17 -2.00
C ARG A 512 -35.54 8.66 -2.20
N LEU A 513 -35.84 8.23 -3.42
CA LEU A 513 -35.96 6.82 -3.78
C LEU A 513 -34.63 6.10 -3.59
N ARG A 514 -33.52 6.70 -4.06
CA ARG A 514 -32.16 6.19 -3.86
C ARG A 514 -31.84 6.02 -2.38
N MET A 515 -32.00 7.08 -1.57
CA MET A 515 -31.78 7.00 -0.12
C MET A 515 -32.63 5.91 0.57
N ARG A 516 -33.90 5.75 0.15
CA ARG A 516 -34.78 4.72 0.71
C ARG A 516 -34.38 3.31 0.29
N LYS A 517 -34.01 3.12 -0.99
CA LYS A 517 -33.58 1.84 -1.54
C LYS A 517 -32.23 1.40 -0.97
N VAL A 518 -31.31 2.32 -0.75
CA VAL A 518 -30.03 2.06 -0.08
C VAL A 518 -30.26 1.58 1.36
N LYS A 519 -31.11 2.26 2.13
CA LYS A 519 -31.48 1.79 3.48
C LYS A 519 -32.16 0.42 3.49
N GLN A 520 -33.01 0.16 2.51
CA GLN A 520 -33.64 -1.15 2.35
C GLN A 520 -32.60 -2.23 2.00
N LEU A 521 -31.62 -1.88 1.18
CA LEU A 521 -30.50 -2.75 0.83
C LEU A 521 -29.61 -3.06 2.04
N GLU A 522 -29.24 -2.05 2.83
CA GLU A 522 -28.49 -2.21 4.09
C GLU A 522 -29.19 -3.22 5.01
N ALA A 523 -30.50 -3.04 5.24
CA ALA A 523 -31.29 -3.95 6.07
C ALA A 523 -31.33 -5.38 5.50
N ASN A 524 -31.60 -5.52 4.20
CA ASN A 524 -31.68 -6.83 3.55
C ASN A 524 -30.33 -7.57 3.53
N ILE A 525 -29.22 -6.86 3.32
CA ILE A 525 -27.87 -7.44 3.39
C ILE A 525 -27.59 -7.84 4.84
N MET A 526 -27.90 -6.99 5.82
CA MET A 526 -27.68 -7.31 7.23
C MET A 526 -28.44 -8.56 7.67
N ASP A 527 -29.72 -8.68 7.31
CA ASP A 527 -30.53 -9.86 7.61
C ASP A 527 -29.97 -11.11 6.92
N SER A 528 -29.49 -10.96 5.68
CA SER A 528 -28.86 -12.04 4.91
C SER A 528 -27.56 -12.51 5.55
N LEU A 529 -26.69 -11.59 5.97
CA LEU A 529 -25.43 -11.91 6.65
C LEU A 529 -25.66 -12.53 8.04
N ARG A 530 -26.66 -12.06 8.80
CA ARG A 530 -27.03 -12.65 10.09
C ARG A 530 -27.50 -14.11 9.98
N MET A 531 -28.15 -14.47 8.87
CA MET A 531 -28.56 -15.84 8.60
C MET A 531 -27.41 -16.72 8.13
N LEU A 532 -26.46 -16.15 7.39
CA LEU A 532 -25.37 -16.91 6.78
C LEU A 532 -24.15 -17.08 7.69
N PHE A 533 -23.80 -16.07 8.49
CA PHE A 533 -22.66 -16.15 9.42
C PHE A 533 -22.98 -17.02 10.62
N HIS A 534 -22.05 -17.93 10.93
CA HIS A 534 -22.11 -18.72 12.15
C HIS A 534 -21.80 -17.88 13.42
N LYS A 535 -20.85 -16.92 13.31
CA LYS A 535 -20.52 -15.96 14.39
C LYS A 535 -21.51 -14.80 14.40
N LYS A 536 -22.51 -14.86 15.28
CA LYS A 536 -23.61 -13.87 15.39
C LYS A 536 -23.16 -12.42 15.66
N CYS A 537 -21.89 -12.17 16.00
CA CYS A 537 -21.35 -10.83 16.31
C CYS A 537 -20.23 -10.37 15.35
N LEU A 538 -20.02 -11.02 14.20
CA LEU A 538 -18.94 -10.62 13.28
C LEU A 538 -19.19 -9.25 12.61
N VAL A 539 -20.46 -8.94 12.33
CA VAL A 539 -20.92 -7.68 11.74
C VAL A 539 -22.10 -7.19 12.57
N GLU A 540 -22.02 -5.95 13.08
CA GLU A 540 -23.06 -5.30 13.87
C GLU A 540 -23.89 -4.33 13.02
N ASP A 541 -23.23 -3.55 12.15
CA ASP A 541 -23.88 -2.58 11.27
C ASP A 541 -23.23 -2.57 9.86
N ILE A 542 -23.99 -2.13 8.87
CA ILE A 542 -23.56 -2.00 7.48
C ILE A 542 -23.98 -0.62 6.98
N ARG A 543 -23.03 0.11 6.39
CA ARG A 543 -23.31 1.38 5.73
C ARG A 543 -22.96 1.30 4.25
N ILE A 544 -23.87 1.81 3.44
CA ILE A 544 -23.69 1.90 2.00
C ILE A 544 -23.74 3.37 1.61
N ASP A 545 -22.67 3.85 0.99
CA ASP A 545 -22.64 5.22 0.46
C ASP A 545 -23.66 5.36 -0.70
N PRO A 546 -24.63 6.29 -0.63
CA PRO A 546 -25.66 6.39 -1.65
C PRO A 546 -25.17 6.81 -3.04
N GLU A 547 -23.99 7.45 -3.15
CA GLU A 547 -23.50 7.98 -4.41
C GLU A 547 -22.50 7.05 -5.10
N THR A 548 -21.73 6.29 -4.34
CA THR A 548 -20.68 5.37 -4.81
C THR A 548 -21.05 3.90 -4.63
N PHE A 549 -22.08 3.60 -3.85
CA PHE A 549 -22.44 2.24 -3.42
C PHE A 549 -21.33 1.49 -2.67
N GLY A 550 -20.34 2.21 -2.15
CA GLY A 550 -19.29 1.64 -1.30
C GLY A 550 -19.88 1.06 -0.02
N ILE A 551 -19.54 -0.20 0.29
CA ILE A 551 -20.05 -0.93 1.46
C ILE A 551 -18.99 -0.93 2.57
N THR A 552 -19.33 -0.37 3.73
CA THR A 552 -18.52 -0.39 4.95
C THR A 552 -19.21 -1.27 5.99
N LEU A 553 -18.45 -2.21 6.57
CA LEU A 553 -18.91 -3.11 7.61
C LEU A 553 -18.39 -2.62 8.97
N TYR A 554 -19.21 -2.72 10.02
CA TYR A 554 -18.85 -2.32 11.38
C TYR A 554 -18.96 -3.50 12.35
N ARG A 555 -18.01 -3.58 13.29
CA ARG A 555 -18.00 -4.51 14.44
C ARG A 555 -18.56 -3.85 15.69
N GLU A 556 -18.71 -4.70 16.73
CA GLU A 556 -19.07 -4.28 18.08
C GLU A 556 -18.18 -3.13 18.57
N GLY A 557 -18.78 -2.00 18.94
CA GLY A 557 -18.07 -0.80 19.37
C GLY A 557 -17.80 0.24 18.27
N GLY A 558 -18.25 -0.01 17.03
CA GLY A 558 -18.18 0.97 15.93
C GLY A 558 -16.88 0.96 15.12
N GLU A 559 -16.00 -0.03 15.33
CA GLU A 559 -14.79 -0.21 14.53
C GLU A 559 -15.13 -0.75 13.13
N THR A 560 -14.45 -0.26 12.11
CA THR A 560 -14.61 -0.76 10.74
C THR A 560 -13.97 -2.12 10.57
N LEU A 561 -14.70 -3.07 9.99
CA LEU A 561 -14.19 -4.40 9.65
C LEU A 561 -13.41 -4.34 8.34
N ASP A 562 -12.10 -4.52 8.42
CA ASP A 562 -11.26 -4.68 7.25
C ASP A 562 -11.46 -6.07 6.62
N ARG A 563 -11.72 -6.08 5.31
CA ARG A 563 -12.02 -7.29 4.54
C ARG A 563 -10.81 -8.23 4.45
N ASP A 564 -9.60 -7.68 4.51
CA ASP A 564 -8.35 -8.46 4.47
C ASP A 564 -8.16 -9.32 5.73
N THR A 565 -8.89 -9.02 6.81
CA THR A 565 -8.88 -9.80 8.05
C THR A 565 -9.90 -10.94 8.07
N MET A 566 -10.77 -11.03 7.05
CA MET A 566 -11.77 -12.08 6.94
C MET A 566 -11.18 -13.35 6.31
N SER A 567 -11.61 -14.52 6.78
CA SER A 567 -11.26 -15.79 6.14
C SER A 567 -11.90 -15.93 4.77
N ASN A 568 -11.35 -16.79 3.90
CA ASN A 568 -11.91 -17.05 2.57
C ASN A 568 -13.39 -17.51 2.61
N GLY A 569 -13.77 -18.28 3.64
CA GLY A 569 -15.16 -18.70 3.84
C GLY A 569 -16.07 -17.53 4.28
N GLU A 570 -15.59 -16.65 5.14
CA GLU A 570 -16.32 -15.44 5.57
C GLU A 570 -16.48 -14.44 4.40
N ILE A 571 -15.46 -14.29 3.54
CA ILE A 571 -15.54 -13.48 2.32
C ILE A 571 -16.61 -14.04 1.38
N GLN A 572 -16.62 -15.36 1.17
CA GLN A 572 -17.62 -15.99 0.33
C GLN A 572 -19.04 -15.82 0.89
N THR A 573 -19.20 -15.97 2.19
CA THR A 573 -20.46 -15.74 2.91
C THR A 573 -20.92 -14.29 2.75
N TYR A 574 -19.99 -13.33 2.84
CA TYR A 574 -20.23 -11.91 2.62
C TYR A 574 -20.75 -11.60 1.21
N VAL A 575 -20.06 -12.08 0.17
CA VAL A 575 -20.47 -11.89 -1.24
C VAL A 575 -21.85 -12.51 -1.49
N THR A 576 -22.08 -13.71 -0.95
CA THR A 576 -23.38 -14.40 -1.02
C THR A 576 -24.48 -13.56 -0.35
N GLY A 577 -24.20 -12.97 0.82
CA GLY A 577 -25.13 -12.10 1.53
C GLY A 577 -25.44 -10.79 0.79
N ILE A 578 -24.46 -10.18 0.13
CA ILE A 578 -24.70 -9.02 -0.74
C ILE A 578 -25.62 -9.38 -1.90
N ALA A 579 -25.30 -10.47 -2.61
CA ALA A 579 -26.11 -10.93 -3.74
C ALA A 579 -27.56 -11.24 -3.30
N TRP A 580 -27.72 -11.89 -2.14
CA TRP A 580 -29.03 -12.16 -1.57
C TRP A 580 -29.79 -10.87 -1.21
N GLY A 581 -29.13 -9.93 -0.55
CA GLY A 581 -29.71 -8.65 -0.17
C GLY A 581 -30.14 -7.81 -1.39
N LEU A 582 -29.35 -7.85 -2.46
CA LEU A 582 -29.69 -7.22 -3.74
C LEU A 582 -30.89 -7.87 -4.40
N ALA A 583 -30.93 -9.21 -4.45
CA ALA A 583 -32.07 -9.93 -5.00
C ALA A 583 -33.37 -9.56 -4.26
N LYS A 584 -33.35 -9.56 -2.93
CA LYS A 584 -34.48 -9.12 -2.08
C LYS A 584 -34.89 -7.68 -2.34
N THR A 585 -33.93 -6.77 -2.51
CA THR A 585 -34.20 -5.32 -2.68
C THR A 585 -34.70 -4.97 -4.08
N SER A 586 -34.23 -5.70 -5.10
CA SER A 586 -34.61 -5.48 -6.50
C SER A 586 -36.09 -5.76 -6.76
N GLY A 587 -36.69 -6.69 -6.00
CA GLY A 587 -38.06 -7.15 -6.25
C GLY A 587 -38.23 -7.89 -7.58
N ARG A 588 -37.14 -8.24 -8.27
CA ARG A 588 -37.14 -8.97 -9.53
C ARG A 588 -36.91 -10.46 -9.26
N ALA A 589 -37.70 -11.32 -9.89
CA ALA A 589 -37.43 -12.76 -9.89
C ALA A 589 -36.27 -13.05 -10.87
N LEU A 590 -35.01 -12.98 -10.39
CA LEU A 590 -33.82 -13.24 -11.18
C LEU A 590 -33.21 -14.60 -10.82
N PRO A 591 -32.84 -15.46 -11.78
CA PRO A 591 -32.27 -16.76 -11.47
C PRO A 591 -30.87 -16.63 -10.87
N PHE A 592 -30.54 -17.48 -9.91
CA PHE A 592 -29.17 -17.67 -9.43
C PHE A 592 -28.53 -18.88 -10.09
N MET A 593 -27.25 -18.78 -10.43
CA MET A 593 -26.45 -19.91 -10.90
C MET A 593 -25.13 -19.92 -10.18
N ILE A 594 -24.72 -21.05 -9.60
CA ILE A 594 -23.56 -21.10 -8.71
C ILE A 594 -22.69 -22.32 -9.04
N ASP A 595 -21.42 -22.09 -9.38
CA ASP A 595 -20.43 -23.15 -9.67
C ASP A 595 -19.53 -23.44 -8.46
N THR A 596 -19.48 -24.70 -8.04
CA THR A 596 -18.68 -25.19 -6.89
C THR A 596 -18.87 -24.35 -5.61
N PRO A 597 -20.12 -24.14 -5.15
CA PRO A 597 -20.39 -23.19 -4.08
C PRO A 597 -19.79 -23.55 -2.72
N LEU A 598 -19.60 -24.83 -2.40
CA LEU A 598 -19.39 -25.24 -1.00
C LEU A 598 -17.94 -25.62 -0.70
N ALA A 599 -17.10 -25.75 -1.73
CA ALA A 599 -15.75 -26.29 -1.62
C ALA A 599 -14.83 -25.50 -0.64
N ARG A 600 -15.10 -24.21 -0.42
CA ARG A 600 -14.29 -23.30 0.42
C ARG A 600 -14.95 -22.93 1.76
N LEU A 601 -16.14 -23.45 2.03
CA LEU A 601 -16.88 -23.24 3.28
C LEU A 601 -16.59 -24.39 4.26
N ASP A 602 -16.55 -24.07 5.55
CA ASP A 602 -16.57 -25.08 6.62
C ASP A 602 -17.97 -25.70 6.79
N GLU A 603 -18.09 -26.72 7.63
CA GLU A 603 -19.33 -27.47 7.83
C GLU A 603 -20.51 -26.58 8.29
N ASP A 604 -20.28 -25.69 9.24
CA ASP A 604 -21.32 -24.80 9.79
C ASP A 604 -21.83 -23.81 8.72
N HIS A 605 -20.93 -23.18 7.98
CA HIS A 605 -21.31 -22.25 6.91
C HIS A 605 -22.02 -22.98 5.75
N ARG A 606 -21.63 -24.23 5.43
CA ARG A 606 -22.33 -25.05 4.41
C ARG A 606 -23.79 -25.28 4.79
N MET A 607 -24.04 -25.64 6.05
CA MET A 607 -25.40 -25.88 6.54
C MET A 607 -26.27 -24.63 6.47
N ASN A 608 -25.74 -23.48 6.90
CA ASN A 608 -26.47 -22.20 6.82
C ASN A 608 -26.80 -21.81 5.37
N VAL A 609 -25.89 -22.05 4.43
CA VAL A 609 -26.14 -21.77 3.00
C VAL A 609 -27.19 -22.73 2.42
N LEU A 610 -27.13 -24.02 2.76
CA LEU A 610 -28.07 -25.03 2.27
C LEU A 610 -29.49 -24.85 2.80
N GLU A 611 -29.65 -24.51 4.08
CA GLU A 611 -30.96 -24.34 4.71
C GLU A 611 -31.51 -22.92 4.56
N GLY A 612 -30.65 -21.91 4.67
CA GLY A 612 -31.05 -20.50 4.68
C GLY A 612 -31.06 -19.86 3.30
N PHE A 613 -29.98 -20.01 2.53
CA PHE A 613 -29.84 -19.28 1.27
C PHE A 613 -30.51 -19.99 0.10
N TYR A 614 -30.17 -21.24 -0.22
CA TYR A 614 -30.70 -21.86 -1.46
C TYR A 614 -32.23 -22.00 -1.55
N PRO A 615 -32.97 -22.25 -0.45
CA PRO A 615 -34.43 -22.32 -0.54
C PRO A 615 -35.08 -20.94 -0.69
N HIS A 616 -34.36 -19.86 -0.36
CA HIS A 616 -34.95 -18.53 -0.14
C HIS A 616 -34.25 -17.39 -0.90
N ALA A 617 -33.18 -17.66 -1.66
CA ALA A 617 -32.44 -16.64 -2.39
C ALA A 617 -33.19 -16.10 -3.60
N SER A 618 -33.87 -17.01 -4.31
CA SER A 618 -34.65 -16.66 -5.48
C SER A 618 -35.71 -17.71 -5.78
N HIS A 619 -36.57 -17.38 -6.75
CA HIS A 619 -37.58 -18.26 -7.32
C HIS A 619 -36.94 -19.39 -8.16
N GLN A 620 -35.66 -19.26 -8.53
CA GLN A 620 -34.90 -20.30 -9.22
C GLN A 620 -33.41 -20.20 -8.88
N ILE A 621 -32.81 -21.34 -8.51
CA ILE A 621 -31.38 -21.49 -8.25
C ILE A 621 -30.86 -22.73 -8.97
N ILE A 622 -29.78 -22.56 -9.73
CA ILE A 622 -29.08 -23.64 -10.42
C ILE A 622 -27.73 -23.84 -9.73
N ILE A 623 -27.51 -25.01 -9.15
CA ILE A 623 -26.30 -25.35 -8.39
C ILE A 623 -25.48 -26.36 -9.18
N LEU A 624 -24.26 -25.99 -9.55
CA LEU A 624 -23.29 -26.92 -10.15
C LEU A 624 -22.34 -27.39 -9.03
N SER A 625 -22.29 -28.69 -8.78
CA SER A 625 -21.52 -29.25 -7.67
C SER A 625 -20.72 -30.49 -8.04
N THR A 626 -19.63 -30.70 -7.32
CA THR A 626 -18.81 -31.90 -7.38
C THR A 626 -19.33 -33.01 -6.47
N ASN A 627 -18.75 -34.20 -6.58
CA ASN A 627 -19.12 -35.39 -5.79
C ASN A 627 -18.73 -35.30 -4.30
N SER A 628 -18.22 -34.17 -3.83
CA SER A 628 -17.79 -33.95 -2.45
C SER A 628 -18.54 -32.81 -1.75
N GLU A 629 -19.40 -32.08 -2.46
CA GLU A 629 -20.02 -30.86 -1.92
C GLU A 629 -21.41 -31.11 -1.32
N ILE A 630 -22.32 -31.72 -2.07
CA ILE A 630 -23.72 -31.94 -1.65
C ILE A 630 -23.96 -33.44 -1.53
N VAL A 631 -23.36 -34.06 -0.52
CA VAL A 631 -23.45 -35.51 -0.27
C VAL A 631 -23.89 -35.82 1.16
N GLY A 632 -24.49 -36.99 1.38
CA GLY A 632 -24.97 -37.43 2.69
C GLY A 632 -25.96 -36.42 3.30
N GLN A 633 -25.70 -35.98 4.54
CA GLN A 633 -26.54 -35.04 5.27
C GLN A 633 -26.82 -33.74 4.50
N TYR A 634 -25.89 -33.26 3.66
CA TYR A 634 -26.07 -32.02 2.89
C TYR A 634 -27.11 -32.19 1.77
N HIS A 635 -27.19 -33.39 1.17
CA HIS A 635 -28.18 -33.69 0.15
C HIS A 635 -29.57 -33.82 0.77
N GLU A 636 -29.70 -34.51 1.90
CA GLU A 636 -30.97 -34.68 2.62
C GLU A 636 -31.62 -33.33 2.97
N LYS A 637 -30.81 -32.30 3.23
CA LYS A 637 -31.30 -30.94 3.53
C LYS A 637 -31.80 -30.18 2.32
N ILE A 638 -31.20 -30.37 1.14
CA ILE A 638 -31.60 -29.67 -0.08
C ILE A 638 -32.71 -30.40 -0.84
N GLU A 639 -32.82 -31.72 -0.68
CA GLU A 639 -33.77 -32.60 -1.37
C GLU A 639 -35.22 -32.08 -1.36
N PRO A 640 -35.79 -31.55 -0.26
CA PRO A 640 -37.16 -31.04 -0.26
C PRO A 640 -37.41 -29.90 -1.25
N TYR A 641 -36.35 -29.16 -1.60
CA TYR A 641 -36.38 -27.96 -2.44
C TYR A 641 -35.91 -28.23 -3.89
N LEU A 642 -35.49 -29.46 -4.21
CA LEU A 642 -35.02 -29.84 -5.55
C LEU A 642 -36.20 -30.04 -6.51
N ALA A 643 -36.25 -29.26 -7.59
CA ALA A 643 -37.13 -29.52 -8.73
C ALA A 643 -36.51 -30.51 -9.72
N ARG A 644 -35.20 -30.39 -9.97
CA ARG A 644 -34.49 -31.22 -10.95
C ARG A 644 -33.10 -31.58 -10.43
N SER A 645 -32.65 -32.78 -10.78
CA SER A 645 -31.29 -33.25 -10.52
C SER A 645 -30.72 -33.90 -11.77
N MET A 646 -29.54 -33.47 -12.20
CA MET A 646 -28.86 -34.00 -13.38
C MET A 646 -27.41 -34.34 -13.05
N LEU A 647 -26.87 -35.37 -13.69
CA LEU A 647 -25.49 -35.78 -13.51
C LEU A 647 -24.78 -35.82 -14.87
N ALA A 648 -23.74 -35.01 -15.03
CA ALA A 648 -22.85 -35.08 -16.18
C ALA A 648 -21.68 -36.04 -15.93
N ARG A 649 -21.43 -36.90 -16.91
CA ARG A 649 -20.29 -37.82 -16.94
C ARG A 649 -19.55 -37.64 -18.26
N TYR A 650 -18.23 -37.56 -18.19
CA TYR A 650 -17.42 -37.60 -19.40
C TYR A 650 -17.33 -39.04 -19.89
N ASP A 651 -17.88 -39.33 -21.06
CA ASP A 651 -17.74 -40.63 -21.69
C ASP A 651 -16.43 -40.66 -22.48
N ALA A 652 -15.43 -41.35 -21.93
CA ALA A 652 -14.14 -41.52 -22.58
C ALA A 652 -14.26 -42.22 -23.93
N ALA A 653 -15.26 -43.09 -24.17
CA ALA A 653 -15.44 -43.80 -25.43
C ALA A 653 -15.87 -42.86 -26.56
N SER A 654 -16.91 -42.07 -26.35
CA SER A 654 -17.41 -41.09 -27.34
C SER A 654 -16.67 -39.75 -27.32
N GLY A 655 -15.86 -39.47 -26.29
CA GLY A 655 -15.09 -38.22 -26.17
C GLY A 655 -15.92 -36.98 -25.83
N ARG A 656 -17.16 -37.17 -25.39
CA ARG A 656 -18.12 -36.10 -25.06
C ARG A 656 -18.71 -36.30 -23.67
N ALA A 657 -19.22 -35.22 -23.09
CA ALA A 657 -20.04 -35.29 -21.89
C ALA A 657 -21.43 -35.86 -22.23
N VAL A 658 -21.93 -36.75 -21.38
CA VAL A 658 -23.29 -37.30 -21.41
C VAL A 658 -23.97 -36.94 -20.09
N THR A 659 -25.24 -36.56 -20.17
CA THR A 659 -26.04 -36.17 -19.02
C THR A 659 -27.15 -37.18 -18.76
N GLU A 660 -27.35 -37.51 -17.49
CA GLU A 660 -28.37 -38.44 -17.03
C GLU A 660 -29.19 -37.77 -15.92
N GLU A 661 -30.45 -38.17 -15.74
CA GLU A 661 -31.24 -37.74 -14.58
C GLU A 661 -30.71 -38.39 -13.29
N GLY A 662 -30.66 -37.62 -12.20
CA GLY A 662 -30.19 -38.05 -10.89
C GLY A 662 -28.92 -37.34 -10.43
N TYR A 663 -28.36 -37.78 -9.30
CA TYR A 663 -27.18 -37.13 -8.69
C TYR A 663 -26.31 -38.16 -7.95
N PHE A 664 -25.08 -38.39 -8.42
CA PHE A 664 -24.07 -39.32 -7.85
C PHE A 664 -24.59 -40.64 -7.22
N GLY A 665 -25.52 -41.33 -7.90
CA GLY A 665 -26.05 -42.63 -7.44
C GLY A 665 -27.27 -42.53 -6.53
N MET A 666 -27.79 -41.32 -6.30
CA MET A 666 -29.08 -41.07 -5.68
C MET A 666 -30.14 -41.06 -6.80
N GLU A 667 -31.22 -41.85 -6.62
CA GLU A 667 -32.28 -41.96 -7.62
C GLU A 667 -32.99 -40.62 -7.83
N ALA A 668 -33.25 -40.27 -9.09
CA ALA A 668 -34.13 -39.15 -9.42
C ALA A 668 -35.55 -39.46 -8.90
N ARG A 669 -36.18 -38.50 -8.23
CA ARG A 669 -37.55 -38.68 -7.73
C ARG A 669 -38.49 -38.87 -8.91
N LYS A 670 -39.13 -40.05 -9.02
CA LYS A 670 -40.08 -40.37 -10.09
C LYS A 670 -41.24 -39.37 -10.06
N ARG A 671 -41.58 -38.80 -11.22
CA ARG A 671 -42.75 -37.92 -11.41
C ARG A 671 -44.02 -38.63 -10.93
N GLU A 672 -44.70 -38.08 -9.93
CA GLU A 672 -46.14 -38.32 -9.80
C GLU A 672 -46.81 -37.49 -10.91
N VAL A 673 -47.18 -38.17 -11.99
CA VAL A 673 -48.02 -37.58 -13.04
C VAL A 673 -49.42 -37.43 -12.43
N GLY A 674 -49.76 -36.20 -12.04
CA GLY A 674 -51.11 -35.79 -11.66
C GLY A 674 -51.88 -35.28 -12.86
#